data_AF-A0A955DXK9-F1
#
_entry.id   AF-A0A955DXK9-F1
#
_cell.length_a   1.000
_cell.length_b   1.000
_cell.length_c   1.000
_cell.angle_alpha   90.00
_cell.angle_beta   90.00
_cell.angle_gamma   90.00
#
_symmetry.space_group_name_H-M   'P 1'
#
loop_
_entity.id
_entity.type
_entity.pdbx_description
1 polymer ?
#
loop_
_entity_poly.entity_id
_entity_poly.type
_entity_poly.pdbx_seq_one_letter_code
_entity_poly.pdbx_strand_id
1 'polypeptide(L)'
;MTSGESFNAEQADRSGSQPHGQDDILNVIADVESQLQALRQTAADRSLASERLTEREKQLDQKEKDVLFQLEQLQGEKEDLGQRQTELQESLRALENAQASLVEDRTTLDALRDELESRAAELDAQHATLEERTALLDAVESDLEARQADESRFNEIRDALAAERDEALERVLALESSIEEGERARDHLQASLESRSMDLDTLRAEAARFEGIEANQSSLREEMQSLRDQVSTLEEALHARHAEIERLEQDLVATREDRDAQIEAIRATAAQARASVDEHAEEVVAALEAELVDLRQRAERSEGENEQLRRQVHLAAEKLRELAGAVEKERASTRDAMEQVATMQARGAELQEQIAHLKERGAGRSDDFNQTRRARLHRIREHLRGQEEKVARASDLLRKRFEQLDELLAQRGEVVKASKNLKAKQKKLIAAQSRLRTVWTLAGALLVLLSLGGVSWVIAGQVRPGTYAANVVIVPASNRKLTTGELRAWQEFHEDLLMDPQFMEIACERLKRRGITTLATPGMLLEYLETNLSFQSPAPGRLEVEIRGDGPTRTERILDTYAVTLAGEANRARVSRSDGAGTQLESPAKAQGLPLDNQRLATSGVIFAASGGLFLFFGTFGYARLVRVKNEFEKRGELDMILDEANWVDPRTL
;
A
#
# COMPACT_ATOMS: atom_id res chain seq x y z
N MET A 1 104.59 76.16 74.21
CA MET A 1 103.65 76.19 75.36
C MET A 1 104.37 75.47 76.49
N THR A 2 105.08 76.19 77.38
CA THR A 2 104.59 76.79 78.66
C THR A 2 104.41 75.72 79.75
N SER A 3 105.12 75.68 80.88
CA SER A 3 106.14 76.58 81.50
C SER A 3 107.19 75.71 82.28
N GLY A 4 108.20 76.16 83.06
CA GLY A 4 108.54 77.44 83.70
C GLY A 4 107.93 77.55 85.12
N GLU A 5 108.61 77.96 86.21
CA GLU A 5 110.00 78.43 86.48
C GLU A 5 110.42 77.99 87.94
N SER A 6 111.44 78.45 88.71
CA SER A 6 112.41 79.56 88.62
C SER A 6 113.69 79.39 89.50
N PHE A 7 114.83 79.84 88.96
CA PHE A 7 116.04 80.47 89.55
C PHE A 7 116.16 80.72 91.09
N ASN A 8 117.35 80.48 91.70
CA ASN A 8 118.04 81.48 92.59
C ASN A 8 119.53 81.17 92.90
N ALA A 9 120.27 82.14 93.48
CA ALA A 9 121.70 82.06 93.83
C ALA A 9 122.05 82.83 95.15
N GLU A 10 123.34 83.16 95.36
CA GLU A 10 123.92 83.93 96.51
C GLU A 10 124.01 83.18 97.86
N GLN A 11 124.88 83.52 98.84
CA GLN A 11 125.93 84.57 98.96
C GLN A 11 127.10 84.08 99.86
N ALA A 12 128.06 84.94 100.22
CA ALA A 12 129.22 84.62 101.08
C ALA A 12 129.49 85.72 102.14
N ASP A 13 130.19 85.41 103.25
CA ASP A 13 130.70 86.40 104.21
C ASP A 13 131.98 85.95 104.98
N ARG A 14 132.54 86.82 105.84
CA ARG A 14 133.87 86.75 106.50
C ARG A 14 133.87 87.25 107.97
N SER A 15 135.03 87.11 108.65
CA SER A 15 135.47 87.85 109.87
C SER A 15 135.00 87.31 111.25
N GLY A 16 135.71 87.46 112.39
CA GLY A 16 137.10 87.90 112.65
C GLY A 16 137.41 88.26 114.14
N SER A 17 138.71 88.36 114.51
CA SER A 17 139.34 89.02 115.72
C SER A 17 139.30 88.37 117.14
N GLN A 18 140.23 88.64 118.12
CA GLN A 18 141.72 88.80 118.04
C GLN A 18 142.59 88.47 119.34
N PRO A 19 142.72 89.27 120.44
CA PRO A 19 144.04 89.45 121.14
C PRO A 19 144.17 89.40 122.72
N HIS A 20 145.43 89.43 123.22
CA HIS A 20 145.97 89.67 124.62
C HIS A 20 145.93 88.52 125.66
N GLY A 21 146.85 88.35 126.64
CA GLY A 21 148.09 89.05 127.12
C GLY A 21 148.14 88.96 128.68
N GLN A 22 149.22 88.72 129.46
CA GLN A 22 150.66 89.09 129.42
C GLN A 22 151.45 88.19 130.45
N ASP A 23 152.75 88.48 130.71
CA ASP A 23 153.71 87.88 131.68
C ASP A 23 154.44 86.55 131.32
N ASP A 24 155.73 86.34 131.66
CA ASP A 24 156.89 87.16 131.29
C ASP A 24 158.20 86.32 131.23
N ILE A 25 159.07 86.63 130.25
CA ILE A 25 160.54 86.44 130.21
C ILE A 25 161.18 85.03 130.38
N LEU A 26 160.64 84.04 131.12
CA LEU A 26 161.34 82.76 131.39
C LEU A 26 161.03 81.59 130.44
N ASN A 27 159.96 81.62 129.65
CA ASN A 27 159.55 80.50 128.78
C ASN A 27 160.21 80.47 127.38
N VAL A 28 161.08 81.43 127.05
CA VAL A 28 161.61 81.64 125.67
C VAL A 28 162.42 80.45 125.12
N ILE A 29 162.92 79.55 125.99
CA ILE A 29 163.63 78.34 125.57
C ILE A 29 162.68 77.19 125.16
N ALA A 30 161.46 77.14 125.70
CA ALA A 30 160.50 76.06 125.41
C ALA A 30 159.79 76.21 124.05
N ASP A 31 159.60 77.44 123.58
CA ASP A 31 158.81 77.71 122.36
C ASP A 31 159.54 77.26 121.06
N VAL A 32 160.87 77.10 121.10
CA VAL A 32 161.65 76.65 119.94
C VAL A 32 161.46 75.15 119.67
N GLU A 33 161.30 74.32 120.71
CA GLU A 33 161.00 72.89 120.53
C GLU A 33 159.55 72.70 120.05
N SER A 34 158.60 73.49 120.58
CA SER A 34 157.20 73.54 120.14
C SER A 34 157.06 73.74 118.63
N GLN A 35 157.72 74.77 118.07
CA GLN A 35 157.62 75.10 116.65
C GLN A 35 158.23 74.04 115.72
N LEU A 36 159.31 73.36 116.16
CA LEU A 36 159.90 72.24 115.42
C LEU A 36 159.00 70.98 115.42
N GLN A 37 158.26 70.74 116.50
CA GLN A 37 157.31 69.64 116.59
C GLN A 37 156.08 69.89 115.69
N ALA A 38 155.57 71.13 115.66
CA ALA A 38 154.49 71.55 114.77
C ALA A 38 154.86 71.44 113.27
N LEU A 39 156.11 71.76 112.89
CA LEU A 39 156.59 71.59 111.51
C LEU A 39 156.69 70.11 111.08
N ARG A 40 157.04 69.20 112.00
CA ARG A 40 156.98 67.75 111.71
C ARG A 40 155.55 67.24 111.55
N GLN A 41 154.64 67.72 112.40
CA GLN A 41 153.24 67.29 112.34
C GLN A 41 152.56 67.76 111.05
N THR A 42 152.72 69.04 110.68
CA THR A 42 152.19 69.58 109.41
C THR A 42 152.81 68.94 108.15
N ALA A 43 154.04 68.43 108.23
CA ALA A 43 154.63 67.63 107.15
C ALA A 43 153.99 66.24 107.04
N ALA A 44 153.72 65.57 108.17
CA ALA A 44 153.00 64.30 108.20
C ALA A 44 151.54 64.45 107.72
N ASP A 45 150.85 65.51 108.13
CA ASP A 45 149.50 65.83 107.68
C ASP A 45 149.45 66.09 106.16
N ARG A 46 150.45 66.75 105.59
CA ARG A 46 150.59 66.91 104.13
C ARG A 46 150.86 65.59 103.41
N SER A 47 151.65 64.69 104.00
CA SER A 47 151.86 63.34 103.45
C SER A 47 150.52 62.59 103.39
N LEU A 48 149.80 62.51 104.52
CA LEU A 48 148.48 61.86 104.61
C LEU A 48 147.43 62.52 103.71
N ALA A 49 147.48 63.85 103.52
CA ALA A 49 146.62 64.54 102.57
C ALA A 49 146.94 64.17 101.11
N SER A 50 148.21 64.09 100.73
CA SER A 50 148.63 63.67 99.39
C SER A 50 148.26 62.20 99.11
N GLU A 51 148.47 61.31 100.09
CA GLU A 51 148.08 59.91 100.00
C GLU A 51 146.56 59.76 99.82
N ARG A 52 145.76 60.45 100.65
CA ARG A 52 144.28 60.52 100.50
C ARG A 52 143.84 61.12 99.17
N LEU A 53 144.59 62.06 98.59
CA LEU A 53 144.29 62.61 97.26
C LEU A 53 144.57 61.56 96.18
N THR A 54 145.72 60.90 96.17
CA THR A 54 146.01 59.82 95.20
C THR A 54 145.04 58.64 95.33
N GLU A 55 144.59 58.32 96.54
CA GLU A 55 143.60 57.27 96.77
C GLU A 55 142.20 57.68 96.28
N ARG A 56 141.83 58.95 96.47
CA ARG A 56 140.60 59.53 95.90
C ARG A 56 140.66 59.65 94.39
N GLU A 57 141.82 59.92 93.81
CA GLU A 57 142.08 59.97 92.37
C GLU A 57 141.91 58.59 91.74
N LYS A 58 142.50 57.53 92.33
CA LYS A 58 142.20 56.13 91.96
C LYS A 58 140.72 55.79 92.08
N GLN A 59 140.04 56.23 93.14
CA GLN A 59 138.60 55.98 93.32
C GLN A 59 137.74 56.75 92.31
N LEU A 60 138.21 57.86 91.76
CA LEU A 60 137.54 58.59 90.70
C LEU A 60 137.81 57.95 89.33
N ASP A 61 139.05 57.60 89.03
CA ASP A 61 139.45 56.87 87.82
C ASP A 61 138.77 55.49 87.72
N GLN A 62 138.63 54.76 88.83
CA GLN A 62 137.83 53.53 88.88
C GLN A 62 136.35 53.81 88.62
N LYS A 63 135.76 54.85 89.23
CA LYS A 63 134.35 55.21 88.99
C LYS A 63 134.10 55.72 87.58
N GLU A 64 135.07 56.39 86.97
CA GLU A 64 135.00 56.82 85.57
C GLU A 64 134.99 55.59 84.65
N LYS A 65 135.83 54.59 84.92
CA LYS A 65 135.81 53.28 84.22
C LYS A 65 134.50 52.52 84.45
N ASP A 66 133.98 52.49 85.68
CA ASP A 66 132.70 51.85 86.00
C ASP A 66 131.52 52.54 85.28
N VAL A 67 131.53 53.88 85.19
CA VAL A 67 130.51 54.68 84.49
C VAL A 67 130.65 54.57 82.97
N LEU A 68 131.88 54.52 82.42
CA LEU A 68 132.11 54.28 81.00
C LEU A 68 131.64 52.87 80.60
N PHE A 69 131.91 51.86 81.42
CA PHE A 69 131.39 50.50 81.21
C PHE A 69 129.86 50.45 81.29
N GLN A 70 129.24 51.16 82.25
CA GLN A 70 127.77 51.29 82.29
C GLN A 70 127.20 52.04 81.08
N LEU A 71 127.89 53.05 80.56
CA LEU A 71 127.50 53.75 79.32
C LEU A 71 127.62 52.84 78.09
N GLU A 72 128.68 52.04 77.99
CA GLU A 72 128.86 51.06 76.93
C GLU A 72 127.78 49.95 77.00
N GLN A 73 127.46 49.45 78.20
CA GLN A 73 126.35 48.52 78.41
C GLN A 73 125.00 49.14 78.03
N LEU A 74 124.69 50.35 78.50
CA LEU A 74 123.43 51.03 78.18
C LEU A 74 123.32 51.43 76.71
N GLN A 75 124.46 51.70 76.03
CA GLN A 75 124.47 51.90 74.58
C GLN A 75 124.20 50.59 73.85
N GLY A 76 124.83 49.48 74.26
CA GLY A 76 124.54 48.14 73.73
C GLY A 76 123.08 47.74 73.92
N GLU A 77 122.53 47.87 75.13
CA GLU A 77 121.10 47.62 75.41
C GLU A 77 120.17 48.51 74.57
N LYS A 78 120.54 49.77 74.34
CA LYS A 78 119.77 50.69 73.48
C LYS A 78 119.84 50.29 72.00
N GLU A 79 120.98 49.81 71.51
CA GLU A 79 121.14 49.33 70.14
C GLU A 79 120.40 48.00 69.93
N ASP A 80 120.43 47.08 70.91
CA ASP A 80 119.61 45.85 70.97
C ASP A 80 118.10 46.17 70.99
N LEU A 81 117.66 47.13 71.81
CA LEU A 81 116.26 47.57 71.85
C LEU A 81 115.84 48.25 70.55
N GLY A 82 116.74 48.99 69.90
CA GLY A 82 116.53 49.55 68.57
C GLY A 82 116.32 48.47 67.51
N GLN A 83 117.18 47.45 67.49
CA GLN A 83 117.06 46.29 66.58
C GLN A 83 115.73 45.55 66.82
N ARG A 84 115.40 45.22 68.07
CA ARG A 84 114.11 44.58 68.42
C ARG A 84 112.91 45.44 68.06
N GLN A 85 113.02 46.78 68.18
CA GLN A 85 111.96 47.68 67.73
C GLN A 85 111.77 47.64 66.21
N THR A 86 112.85 47.55 65.42
CA THR A 86 112.74 47.37 63.97
C THR A 86 112.18 45.99 63.60
N GLU A 87 112.63 44.91 64.24
CA GLU A 87 112.09 43.55 64.03
C GLU A 87 110.59 43.48 64.37
N LEU A 88 110.16 44.13 65.45
CA LEU A 88 108.74 44.23 65.81
C LEU A 88 107.95 45.08 64.80
N GLN A 89 108.51 46.16 64.25
CA GLN A 89 107.84 46.93 63.20
C GLN A 89 107.75 46.19 61.87
N GLU A 90 108.76 45.39 61.51
CA GLU A 90 108.75 44.58 60.29
C GLU A 90 107.80 43.38 60.42
N SER A 91 107.79 42.69 61.57
CA SER A 91 106.84 41.60 61.82
C SER A 91 105.40 42.08 61.96
N LEU A 92 105.15 43.26 62.53
CA LEU A 92 103.81 43.89 62.50
C LEU A 92 103.37 44.21 61.06
N ARG A 93 104.23 44.80 60.24
CA ARG A 93 103.92 45.04 58.81
C ARG A 93 103.68 43.74 58.03
N ALA A 94 104.43 42.69 58.34
CA ALA A 94 104.22 41.37 57.74
C ALA A 94 102.86 40.77 58.14
N LEU A 95 102.45 40.95 59.40
CA LEU A 95 101.13 40.54 59.90
C LEU A 95 99.99 41.39 59.28
N GLU A 96 100.17 42.71 59.15
CA GLU A 96 99.21 43.60 58.48
C GLU A 96 99.01 43.19 57.01
N ASN A 97 100.11 42.93 56.28
CA ASN A 97 100.07 42.46 54.90
C ASN A 97 99.41 41.08 54.77
N ALA A 98 99.72 40.13 55.66
CA ALA A 98 99.11 38.80 55.67
C ALA A 98 97.62 38.84 56.08
N GLN A 99 97.23 39.78 56.95
CA GLN A 99 95.84 40.03 57.27
C GLN A 99 95.09 40.63 56.08
N ALA A 100 95.71 41.55 55.33
CA ALA A 100 95.14 42.11 54.11
C ALA A 100 94.92 41.03 53.03
N SER A 101 95.91 40.16 52.77
CA SER A 101 95.76 39.07 51.81
C SER A 101 94.70 38.05 52.25
N LEU A 102 94.61 37.72 53.54
CA LEU A 102 93.55 36.83 54.05
C LEU A 102 92.14 37.43 53.95
N VAL A 103 92.00 38.76 53.96
CA VAL A 103 90.73 39.44 53.67
C VAL A 103 90.43 39.40 52.17
N GLU A 104 91.43 39.60 51.31
CA GLU A 104 91.28 39.47 49.85
C GLU A 104 90.90 38.04 49.44
N ASP A 105 91.67 37.04 49.88
CA ASP A 105 91.39 35.61 49.71
C ASP A 105 89.96 35.28 50.15
N ARG A 106 89.55 35.76 51.33
CA ARG A 106 88.18 35.56 51.81
C ARG A 106 87.14 36.19 50.87
N THR A 107 87.33 37.42 50.41
CA THR A 107 86.37 38.04 49.47
C THR A 107 86.29 37.30 48.13
N THR A 108 87.40 36.70 47.66
CA THR A 108 87.35 35.85 46.45
C THR A 108 86.65 34.51 46.71
N LEU A 109 86.82 33.91 47.89
CA LEU A 109 86.11 32.68 48.28
C LEU A 109 84.61 32.92 48.49
N ASP A 110 84.22 34.02 49.13
CA ASP A 110 82.82 34.41 49.29
C ASP A 110 82.20 34.70 47.90
N ALA A 111 82.90 35.37 46.96
CA ALA A 111 82.43 35.58 45.59
C ALA A 111 82.35 34.29 44.75
N LEU A 112 83.31 33.37 44.87
CA LEU A 112 83.27 32.07 44.20
C LEU A 112 82.14 31.19 44.75
N ARG A 113 81.82 31.32 46.03
CA ARG A 113 80.65 30.67 46.64
C ARG A 113 79.36 31.21 46.04
N ASP A 114 79.20 32.53 45.95
CA ASP A 114 78.01 33.15 45.36
C ASP A 114 77.84 32.74 43.88
N GLU A 115 78.93 32.59 43.12
CA GLU A 115 78.89 32.06 41.76
C GLU A 115 78.44 30.58 41.72
N LEU A 116 78.96 29.73 42.62
CA LEU A 116 78.55 28.32 42.71
C LEU A 116 77.08 28.17 43.16
N GLU A 117 76.60 29.02 44.07
CA GLU A 117 75.20 29.04 44.51
C GLU A 117 74.28 29.49 43.36
N SER A 118 74.69 30.50 42.58
CA SER A 118 73.99 30.91 41.35
C SER A 118 73.97 29.82 40.28
N ARG A 119 75.08 29.10 40.07
CA ARG A 119 75.16 27.98 39.10
C ARG A 119 74.33 26.78 39.55
N ALA A 120 74.25 26.50 40.86
CA ALA A 120 73.39 25.45 41.39
C ALA A 120 71.91 25.78 41.13
N ALA A 121 71.47 27.01 41.43
CA ALA A 121 70.12 27.46 41.15
C ALA A 121 69.78 27.46 39.64
N GLU A 122 70.76 27.75 38.76
CA GLU A 122 70.56 27.62 37.31
C GLU A 122 70.38 26.15 36.89
N LEU A 123 71.18 25.23 37.43
CA LEU A 123 71.05 23.79 37.15
C LEU A 123 69.73 23.21 37.67
N ASP A 124 69.29 23.59 38.88
CA ASP A 124 67.99 23.17 39.43
C ASP A 124 66.83 23.67 38.55
N ALA A 125 66.91 24.91 38.05
CA ALA A 125 65.93 25.45 37.11
C ALA A 125 65.97 24.72 35.75
N GLN A 126 67.14 24.39 35.22
CA GLN A 126 67.28 23.60 34.00
C GLN A 126 66.69 22.19 34.20
N HIS A 127 66.97 21.52 35.33
CA HIS A 127 66.38 20.23 35.69
C HIS A 127 64.85 20.28 35.74
N ALA A 128 64.25 21.28 36.39
CA ALA A 128 62.81 21.45 36.41
C ALA A 128 62.19 21.60 35.00
N THR A 129 62.84 22.34 34.09
CA THR A 129 62.37 22.45 32.69
C THR A 129 62.59 21.17 31.87
N LEU A 130 63.52 20.30 32.27
CA LEU A 130 63.69 18.97 31.65
C LEU A 130 62.62 18.00 32.16
N GLU A 131 62.29 18.02 33.45
CA GLU A 131 61.20 17.22 34.04
C GLU A 131 59.83 17.59 33.42
N GLU A 132 59.55 18.89 33.26
CA GLU A 132 58.36 19.38 32.53
C GLU A 132 58.33 18.86 31.09
N ARG A 133 59.47 18.88 30.39
CA ARG A 133 59.56 18.38 29.00
C ARG A 133 59.40 16.87 28.91
N THR A 134 59.90 16.08 29.87
CA THR A 134 59.65 14.63 29.90
C THR A 134 58.18 14.34 30.15
N ALA A 135 57.53 15.02 31.11
CA ALA A 135 56.10 14.84 31.37
C ALA A 135 55.23 15.22 30.15
N LEU A 136 55.64 16.23 29.37
CA LEU A 136 54.99 16.58 28.09
C LEU A 136 55.24 15.55 26.98
N LEU A 137 56.42 14.92 26.93
CA LEU A 137 56.70 13.83 25.98
C LEU A 137 55.90 12.57 26.32
N ASP A 138 55.88 12.15 27.59
CA ASP A 138 55.10 11.00 28.06
C ASP A 138 53.59 11.18 27.75
N ALA A 139 53.07 12.40 27.90
CA ALA A 139 51.68 12.74 27.57
C ALA A 139 51.40 12.70 26.06
N VAL A 140 52.37 13.10 25.22
CA VAL A 140 52.26 13.02 23.75
C VAL A 140 52.38 11.59 23.25
N GLU A 141 53.25 10.77 23.85
CA GLU A 141 53.35 9.34 23.55
C GLU A 141 52.05 8.62 23.88
N SER A 142 51.44 8.90 25.04
CA SER A 142 50.14 8.32 25.43
C SER A 142 48.97 8.75 24.53
N ASP A 143 48.93 10.01 24.06
CA ASP A 143 47.95 10.47 23.06
C ASP A 143 48.18 9.81 21.68
N LEU A 144 49.43 9.53 21.31
CA LEU A 144 49.77 8.82 20.07
C LEU A 144 49.34 7.34 20.15
N GLU A 145 49.62 6.64 21.25
CA GLU A 145 49.12 5.28 21.50
C GLU A 145 47.59 5.21 21.45
N ALA A 146 46.90 6.18 22.07
CA ALA A 146 45.43 6.25 22.05
C ALA A 146 44.89 6.43 20.63
N ARG A 147 45.49 7.31 19.83
CA ARG A 147 45.12 7.51 18.41
C ARG A 147 45.41 6.28 17.57
N GLN A 148 46.51 5.57 17.79
CA GLN A 148 46.83 4.33 17.10
C GLN A 148 45.82 3.20 17.44
N ALA A 149 45.36 3.14 18.69
CA ALA A 149 44.28 2.23 19.08
C ALA A 149 42.94 2.58 18.42
N ASP A 150 42.59 3.87 18.31
CA ASP A 150 41.37 4.31 17.63
C ASP A 150 41.44 4.17 16.10
N GLU A 151 42.61 4.38 15.48
CA GLU A 151 42.83 4.04 14.07
C GLU A 151 42.70 2.52 13.83
N SER A 152 43.22 1.69 14.74
CA SER A 152 43.05 0.23 14.66
C SER A 152 41.57 -0.16 14.70
N ARG A 153 40.80 0.38 15.66
CA ARG A 153 39.34 0.20 15.75
C ARG A 153 38.62 0.70 14.50
N PHE A 154 39.05 1.82 13.91
CA PHE A 154 38.44 2.35 12.69
C PHE A 154 38.67 1.42 11.48
N ASN A 155 39.87 0.81 11.37
CA ASN A 155 40.14 -0.22 10.39
C ASN A 155 39.28 -1.47 10.62
N GLU A 156 39.17 -1.96 11.86
CA GLU A 156 38.28 -3.10 12.22
C GLU A 156 36.81 -2.82 11.83
N ILE A 157 36.29 -1.62 12.12
CA ILE A 157 34.93 -1.21 11.77
C ILE A 157 34.74 -1.12 10.24
N ARG A 158 35.72 -0.56 9.51
CA ARG A 158 35.68 -0.48 8.05
C ARG A 158 35.64 -1.87 7.42
N ASP A 159 36.46 -2.78 7.92
CA ASP A 159 36.60 -4.12 7.35
C ASP A 159 35.40 -5.01 7.70
N ALA A 160 34.78 -4.80 8.87
CA ALA A 160 33.47 -5.37 9.22
C ALA A 160 32.35 -4.84 8.31
N LEU A 161 32.29 -3.53 8.05
CA LEU A 161 31.32 -2.92 7.13
C LEU A 161 31.52 -3.40 5.68
N ALA A 162 32.75 -3.69 5.26
CA ALA A 162 33.02 -4.32 3.97
C ALA A 162 32.46 -5.75 3.91
N ALA A 163 32.62 -6.54 4.96
CA ALA A 163 32.03 -7.87 5.05
C ALA A 163 30.48 -7.85 5.07
N GLU A 164 29.86 -6.93 5.82
CA GLU A 164 28.39 -6.75 5.79
C GLU A 164 27.88 -6.33 4.41
N ARG A 165 28.60 -5.44 3.71
CA ARG A 165 28.28 -5.05 2.32
C ARG A 165 28.34 -6.26 1.38
N ASP A 166 29.37 -7.08 1.50
CA ASP A 166 29.60 -8.19 0.57
C ASP A 166 28.60 -9.34 0.84
N GLU A 167 28.25 -9.61 2.10
CA GLU A 167 27.12 -10.50 2.42
C GLU A 167 25.78 -9.94 1.91
N ALA A 168 25.57 -8.62 1.99
CA ALA A 168 24.37 -7.98 1.43
C ALA A 168 24.30 -8.11 -0.10
N LEU A 169 25.43 -8.05 -0.81
CA LEU A 169 25.51 -8.28 -2.25
C LEU A 169 25.20 -9.75 -2.61
N GLU A 170 25.73 -10.73 -1.88
CA GLU A 170 25.36 -12.14 -2.07
C GLU A 170 23.86 -12.39 -1.86
N ARG A 171 23.27 -11.76 -0.82
CA ARG A 171 21.82 -11.83 -0.56
C ARG A 171 21.00 -11.18 -1.68
N VAL A 172 21.47 -10.09 -2.29
CA VAL A 172 20.81 -9.47 -3.46
C VAL A 172 20.87 -10.39 -4.67
N LEU A 173 22.03 -10.94 -5.02
CA LEU A 173 22.18 -11.88 -6.14
C LEU A 173 21.31 -13.14 -5.97
N ALA A 174 21.19 -13.65 -4.75
CA ALA A 174 20.31 -14.77 -4.44
C ALA A 174 18.82 -14.42 -4.61
N LEU A 175 18.41 -13.20 -4.26
CA LEU A 175 17.05 -12.70 -4.49
C LEU A 175 16.78 -12.47 -5.98
N GLU A 176 17.72 -11.94 -6.74
CA GLU A 176 17.61 -11.77 -8.20
C GLU A 176 17.40 -13.12 -8.90
N SER A 177 18.22 -14.13 -8.57
CA SER A 177 18.04 -15.51 -9.08
C SER A 177 16.65 -16.09 -8.73
N SER A 178 16.16 -15.84 -7.51
CA SER A 178 14.83 -16.30 -7.08
C SER A 178 13.68 -15.55 -7.78
N ILE A 179 13.87 -14.28 -8.12
CA ILE A 179 12.93 -13.50 -8.94
C ILE A 179 12.87 -14.06 -10.35
N GLU A 180 14.02 -14.33 -11.01
CA GLU A 180 14.02 -14.95 -12.34
C GLU A 180 13.34 -16.32 -12.37
N GLU A 181 13.55 -17.17 -11.36
CA GLU A 181 12.83 -18.44 -11.20
C GLU A 181 11.31 -18.23 -11.04
N GLY A 182 10.91 -17.21 -10.27
CA GLY A 182 9.51 -16.80 -10.12
C GLY A 182 8.87 -16.32 -11.42
N GLU A 183 9.60 -15.57 -12.25
CA GLU A 183 9.12 -15.13 -13.57
C GLU A 183 9.02 -16.29 -14.56
N ARG A 184 10.03 -17.18 -14.61
CA ARG A 184 9.97 -18.42 -15.41
C ARG A 184 8.76 -19.28 -15.02
N ALA A 185 8.46 -19.38 -13.73
CA ALA A 185 7.29 -20.11 -13.23
C ALA A 185 5.96 -19.41 -13.58
N ARG A 186 5.89 -18.07 -13.48
CA ARG A 186 4.73 -17.26 -13.91
C ARG A 186 4.43 -17.47 -15.39
N ASP A 187 5.45 -17.39 -16.24
CA ASP A 187 5.28 -17.45 -17.69
C ASP A 187 4.88 -18.86 -18.16
N HIS A 188 5.40 -19.90 -17.49
CA HIS A 188 4.93 -21.28 -17.68
C HIS A 188 3.46 -21.46 -17.26
N LEU A 189 3.04 -20.87 -16.13
CA LEU A 189 1.64 -20.90 -15.70
C LEU A 189 0.72 -20.13 -16.65
N GLN A 190 1.18 -18.99 -17.21
CA GLN A 190 0.43 -18.26 -18.22
C GLN A 190 0.25 -19.09 -19.49
N ALA A 191 1.31 -19.69 -20.04
CA ALA A 191 1.20 -20.55 -21.22
C ALA A 191 0.29 -21.77 -20.98
N SER A 192 0.29 -22.33 -19.77
CA SER A 192 -0.63 -23.41 -19.36
C SER A 192 -2.09 -22.94 -19.29
N LEU A 193 -2.34 -21.70 -18.87
CA LEU A 193 -3.67 -21.09 -18.81
C LEU A 193 -4.18 -20.73 -20.21
N GLU A 194 -3.32 -20.20 -21.08
CA GLU A 194 -3.62 -19.94 -22.49
C GLU A 194 -3.98 -21.23 -23.24
N SER A 195 -3.19 -22.30 -23.08
CA SER A 195 -3.53 -23.63 -23.61
C SER A 195 -4.91 -24.11 -23.13
N ARG A 196 -5.18 -24.03 -21.82
CA ARG A 196 -6.48 -24.42 -21.26
C ARG A 196 -7.63 -23.53 -21.73
N SER A 197 -7.38 -22.28 -22.10
CA SER A 197 -8.41 -21.42 -22.69
C SER A 197 -8.76 -21.86 -24.11
N MET A 198 -7.77 -22.27 -24.91
CA MET A 198 -8.00 -22.89 -26.22
C MET A 198 -8.72 -24.25 -26.11
N ASP A 199 -8.38 -25.06 -25.10
CA ASP A 199 -9.08 -26.32 -24.82
C ASP A 199 -10.56 -26.08 -24.45
N LEU A 200 -10.85 -25.03 -23.67
CA LEU A 200 -12.22 -24.65 -23.32
C LEU A 200 -13.01 -24.08 -24.50
N ASP A 201 -12.38 -23.30 -25.39
CA ASP A 201 -13.05 -22.74 -26.57
C ASP A 201 -13.26 -23.78 -27.69
N THR A 202 -12.38 -24.77 -27.81
CA THR A 202 -12.64 -25.95 -28.67
C THR A 202 -13.80 -26.79 -28.13
N LEU A 203 -13.83 -27.09 -26.82
CA LEU A 203 -14.97 -27.79 -26.19
C LEU A 203 -16.29 -27.02 -26.30
N ARG A 204 -16.28 -25.68 -26.24
CA ARG A 204 -17.46 -24.84 -26.52
C ARG A 204 -17.92 -24.96 -27.97
N ALA A 205 -16.99 -24.96 -28.93
CA ALA A 205 -17.30 -25.14 -30.34
C ALA A 205 -17.86 -26.54 -30.64
N GLU A 206 -17.42 -27.57 -29.90
CA GLU A 206 -18.01 -28.92 -29.97
C GLU A 206 -19.41 -28.97 -29.36
N ALA A 207 -19.63 -28.36 -28.19
CA ALA A 207 -20.96 -28.27 -27.58
C ALA A 207 -21.98 -27.59 -28.51
N ALA A 208 -21.62 -26.46 -29.13
CA ALA A 208 -22.46 -25.77 -30.11
C ALA A 208 -22.74 -26.61 -31.37
N ARG A 209 -21.84 -27.51 -31.77
CA ARG A 209 -22.09 -28.49 -32.85
C ARG A 209 -23.10 -29.55 -32.42
N PHE A 210 -23.05 -30.02 -31.17
CA PHE A 210 -24.06 -30.95 -30.65
C PHE A 210 -25.44 -30.31 -30.59
N GLU A 211 -25.58 -29.08 -30.09
CA GLU A 211 -26.85 -28.33 -30.12
C GLU A 211 -27.40 -28.18 -31.55
N GLY A 212 -26.54 -27.87 -32.53
CA GLY A 212 -26.92 -27.81 -33.95
C GLY A 212 -27.36 -29.17 -34.53
N ILE A 213 -26.74 -30.28 -34.08
CA ILE A 213 -27.16 -31.64 -34.46
C ILE A 213 -28.51 -31.99 -33.84
N GLU A 214 -28.77 -31.61 -32.58
CA GLU A 214 -30.05 -31.86 -31.92
C GLU A 214 -31.19 -31.05 -32.58
N ALA A 215 -30.96 -29.78 -32.92
CA ALA A 215 -31.92 -28.95 -33.67
C ALA A 215 -32.24 -29.53 -35.06
N ASN A 216 -31.22 -30.03 -35.77
CA ASN A 216 -31.43 -30.75 -37.04
C ASN A 216 -32.22 -32.05 -36.84
N GLN A 217 -32.00 -32.77 -35.74
CA GLN A 217 -32.80 -33.97 -35.42
C GLN A 217 -34.25 -33.65 -35.04
N SER A 218 -34.56 -32.52 -34.38
CA SER A 218 -35.96 -32.12 -34.15
C SER A 218 -36.63 -31.73 -35.47
N SER A 219 -35.97 -30.92 -36.31
CA SER A 219 -36.49 -30.55 -37.64
C SER A 219 -36.79 -31.79 -38.49
N LEU A 220 -35.86 -32.76 -38.54
CA LEU A 220 -36.05 -34.00 -39.30
C LEU A 220 -37.16 -34.91 -38.71
N ARG A 221 -37.40 -34.87 -37.39
CA ARG A 221 -38.55 -35.58 -36.78
C ARG A 221 -39.87 -34.91 -37.15
N GLU A 222 -39.93 -33.59 -37.16
CA GLU A 222 -41.12 -32.82 -37.57
C GLU A 222 -41.43 -33.03 -39.06
N GLU A 223 -40.42 -33.01 -39.95
CA GLU A 223 -40.56 -33.39 -41.36
C GLU A 223 -41.05 -34.83 -41.52
N MET A 224 -40.43 -35.80 -40.84
CA MET A 224 -40.83 -37.21 -40.88
C MET A 224 -42.25 -37.45 -40.34
N GLN A 225 -42.72 -36.64 -39.40
CA GLN A 225 -44.09 -36.72 -38.90
C GLN A 225 -45.07 -36.05 -39.87
N SER A 226 -44.76 -34.87 -40.40
CA SER A 226 -45.58 -34.23 -41.44
C SER A 226 -45.71 -35.11 -42.69
N LEU A 227 -44.65 -35.79 -43.11
CA LEU A 227 -44.69 -36.77 -44.21
C LEU A 227 -45.55 -37.99 -43.86
N ARG A 228 -45.56 -38.45 -42.60
CA ARG A 228 -46.44 -39.54 -42.16
C ARG A 228 -47.91 -39.12 -42.18
N ASP A 229 -48.21 -37.91 -41.73
CA ASP A 229 -49.57 -37.36 -41.72
C ASP A 229 -50.07 -37.04 -43.15
N GLN A 230 -49.17 -36.69 -44.07
CA GLN A 230 -49.44 -36.62 -45.51
C GLN A 230 -49.71 -37.99 -46.12
N VAL A 231 -48.97 -39.03 -45.72
CA VAL A 231 -49.23 -40.41 -46.19
C VAL A 231 -50.58 -40.92 -45.69
N SER A 232 -50.91 -40.75 -44.41
CA SER A 232 -52.21 -41.23 -43.88
C SER A 232 -53.40 -40.49 -44.50
N THR A 233 -53.30 -39.18 -44.74
CA THR A 233 -54.36 -38.43 -45.44
C THR A 233 -54.48 -38.80 -46.93
N LEU A 234 -53.39 -39.21 -47.58
CA LEU A 234 -53.43 -39.80 -48.93
C LEU A 234 -54.02 -41.22 -48.92
N GLU A 235 -53.74 -42.03 -47.90
CA GLU A 235 -54.36 -43.37 -47.72
C GLU A 235 -55.87 -43.26 -47.47
N GLU A 236 -56.31 -42.34 -46.60
CA GLU A 236 -57.73 -42.03 -46.39
C GLU A 236 -58.41 -41.53 -47.68
N ALA A 237 -57.75 -40.66 -48.44
CA ALA A 237 -58.26 -40.19 -49.73
C ALA A 237 -58.36 -41.31 -50.78
N LEU A 238 -57.38 -42.23 -50.82
CA LEU A 238 -57.41 -43.41 -51.68
C LEU A 238 -58.54 -44.37 -51.30
N HIS A 239 -58.73 -44.65 -50.00
CA HIS A 239 -59.86 -45.45 -49.52
C HIS A 239 -61.21 -44.81 -49.84
N ALA A 240 -61.35 -43.49 -49.67
CA ALA A 240 -62.55 -42.75 -50.04
C ALA A 240 -62.85 -42.83 -51.55
N ARG A 241 -61.84 -42.69 -52.40
CA ARG A 241 -61.98 -42.87 -53.86
C ARG A 241 -62.28 -44.31 -54.25
N HIS A 242 -61.76 -45.31 -53.54
CA HIS A 242 -62.07 -46.71 -53.80
C HIS A 242 -63.54 -47.03 -53.50
N ALA A 243 -64.06 -46.56 -52.35
CA ALA A 243 -65.48 -46.71 -51.99
C ALA A 243 -66.43 -45.87 -52.90
N GLU A 244 -65.94 -44.79 -53.51
CA GLU A 244 -66.67 -44.06 -54.56
C GLU A 244 -66.73 -44.85 -55.87
N ILE A 245 -65.64 -45.51 -56.27
CA ILE A 245 -65.59 -46.40 -57.43
C ILE A 245 -66.52 -47.61 -57.22
N GLU A 246 -66.46 -48.29 -56.08
CA GLU A 246 -67.36 -49.41 -55.76
C GLU A 246 -68.84 -49.03 -55.85
N ARG A 247 -69.22 -47.81 -55.41
CA ARG A 247 -70.58 -47.28 -55.56
C ARG A 247 -70.94 -47.02 -57.01
N LEU A 248 -70.06 -46.37 -57.78
CA LEU A 248 -70.30 -46.10 -59.19
C LEU A 248 -70.39 -47.40 -60.01
N GLU A 249 -69.66 -48.45 -59.64
CA GLU A 249 -69.80 -49.78 -60.24
C GLU A 249 -71.14 -50.44 -59.88
N GLN A 250 -71.60 -50.34 -58.62
CA GLN A 250 -72.92 -50.83 -58.20
C GLN A 250 -74.06 -50.08 -58.91
N ASP A 251 -73.99 -48.74 -59.02
CA ASP A 251 -74.95 -47.92 -59.76
C ASP A 251 -74.94 -48.26 -61.27
N LEU A 252 -73.77 -48.54 -61.85
CA LEU A 252 -73.65 -48.99 -63.24
C LEU A 252 -74.16 -50.41 -63.49
N VAL A 253 -74.17 -51.30 -62.48
CA VAL A 253 -74.83 -52.61 -62.56
C VAL A 253 -76.35 -52.43 -62.46
N ALA A 254 -76.84 -51.71 -61.45
CA ALA A 254 -78.28 -51.49 -61.26
C ALA A 254 -78.93 -50.78 -62.46
N THR A 255 -78.25 -49.79 -63.05
CA THR A 255 -78.73 -49.10 -64.27
C THR A 255 -78.57 -49.91 -65.55
N ARG A 256 -77.82 -51.02 -65.56
CA ARG A 256 -77.87 -52.03 -66.64
C ARG A 256 -79.06 -52.96 -66.45
N GLU A 257 -79.26 -53.48 -65.24
CA GLU A 257 -80.39 -54.38 -64.93
C GLU A 257 -81.75 -53.72 -65.21
N ASP A 258 -81.95 -52.46 -64.82
CA ASP A 258 -83.15 -51.69 -65.16
C ASP A 258 -83.33 -51.51 -66.69
N ARG A 259 -82.24 -51.26 -67.43
CA ARG A 259 -82.32 -51.10 -68.89
C ARG A 259 -82.53 -52.41 -69.64
N ASP A 260 -81.98 -53.52 -69.16
CA ASP A 260 -82.26 -54.85 -69.70
C ASP A 260 -83.71 -55.27 -69.41
N ALA A 261 -84.24 -54.95 -68.22
CA ALA A 261 -85.66 -55.13 -67.91
C ALA A 261 -86.58 -54.27 -68.81
N GLN A 262 -86.21 -53.01 -69.09
CA GLN A 262 -86.90 -52.16 -70.06
C GLN A 262 -86.83 -52.73 -71.49
N ILE A 263 -85.69 -53.28 -71.90
CA ILE A 263 -85.52 -53.93 -73.21
C ILE A 263 -86.43 -55.16 -73.33
N GLU A 264 -86.54 -56.00 -72.29
CA GLU A 264 -87.46 -57.15 -72.30
C GLU A 264 -88.94 -56.71 -72.28
N ALA A 265 -89.29 -55.65 -71.54
CA ALA A 265 -90.65 -55.08 -71.61
C ALA A 265 -91.00 -54.56 -73.02
N ILE A 266 -90.03 -53.93 -73.71
CA ILE A 266 -90.16 -53.49 -75.10
C ILE A 266 -90.24 -54.68 -76.06
N ARG A 267 -89.50 -55.76 -75.82
CA ARG A 267 -89.59 -57.01 -76.60
C ARG A 267 -90.93 -57.70 -76.45
N ALA A 268 -91.44 -57.80 -75.22
CA ALA A 268 -92.75 -58.39 -74.93
C ALA A 268 -93.90 -57.60 -75.59
N THR A 269 -93.90 -56.27 -75.46
CA THR A 269 -94.90 -55.40 -76.10
C THR A 269 -94.79 -55.41 -77.63
N ALA A 270 -93.57 -55.46 -78.19
CA ALA A 270 -93.37 -55.61 -79.63
C ALA A 270 -93.82 -56.99 -80.17
N ALA A 271 -93.68 -58.07 -79.38
CA ALA A 271 -94.18 -59.39 -79.73
C ALA A 271 -95.73 -59.43 -79.68
N GLN A 272 -96.34 -58.82 -78.66
CA GLN A 272 -97.80 -58.69 -78.55
C GLN A 272 -98.37 -57.86 -79.71
N ALA A 273 -97.73 -56.75 -80.07
CA ALA A 273 -98.14 -55.92 -81.20
C ALA A 273 -98.06 -56.66 -82.55
N ARG A 274 -97.06 -57.54 -82.74
CA ARG A 274 -96.99 -58.42 -83.92
C ARG A 274 -98.13 -59.42 -83.97
N ALA A 275 -98.41 -60.12 -82.87
CA ALA A 275 -99.51 -61.07 -82.79
C ALA A 275 -100.86 -60.42 -83.17
N SER A 276 -101.14 -59.21 -82.68
CA SER A 276 -102.36 -58.46 -83.07
C SER A 276 -102.36 -57.97 -84.52
N VAL A 277 -101.21 -57.81 -85.16
CA VAL A 277 -101.13 -57.47 -86.60
C VAL A 277 -101.32 -58.72 -87.46
N ASP A 278 -100.78 -59.87 -87.05
CA ASP A 278 -100.97 -61.15 -87.72
C ASP A 278 -102.45 -61.60 -87.64
N GLU A 279 -103.09 -61.48 -86.46
CA GLU A 279 -104.52 -61.75 -86.23
C GLU A 279 -105.42 -60.88 -87.12
N HIS A 280 -105.16 -59.56 -87.16
CA HIS A 280 -105.95 -58.63 -87.99
C HIS A 280 -105.66 -58.79 -89.49
N ALA A 281 -104.50 -59.33 -89.87
CA ALA A 281 -104.21 -59.71 -91.25
C ALA A 281 -105.02 -60.94 -91.68
N GLU A 282 -105.18 -61.95 -90.80
CA GLU A 282 -106.06 -63.10 -91.08
C GLU A 282 -107.54 -62.67 -91.20
N GLU A 283 -108.03 -61.77 -90.34
CA GLU A 283 -109.38 -61.19 -90.48
C GLU A 283 -109.59 -60.49 -91.84
N VAL A 284 -108.64 -59.64 -92.26
CA VAL A 284 -108.74 -58.88 -93.51
C VAL A 284 -108.65 -59.79 -94.74
N VAL A 285 -107.81 -60.84 -94.71
CA VAL A 285 -107.75 -61.85 -95.78
C VAL A 285 -109.08 -62.60 -95.88
N ALA A 286 -109.64 -63.07 -94.76
CA ALA A 286 -110.92 -63.78 -94.75
C ALA A 286 -112.09 -62.90 -95.26
N ALA A 287 -112.08 -61.60 -94.93
CA ALA A 287 -113.07 -60.65 -95.44
C ALA A 287 -112.96 -60.45 -96.96
N LEU A 288 -111.73 -60.32 -97.49
CA LEU A 288 -111.49 -60.15 -98.93
C LEU A 288 -111.83 -61.42 -99.74
N GLU A 289 -111.59 -62.62 -99.18
CA GLU A 289 -112.02 -63.88 -99.81
C GLU A 289 -113.56 -63.99 -99.87
N ALA A 290 -114.26 -63.58 -98.82
CA ALA A 290 -115.72 -63.54 -98.81
C ALA A 290 -116.29 -62.55 -99.84
N GLU A 291 -115.70 -61.35 -99.97
CA GLU A 291 -116.12 -60.35 -100.96
C GLU A 291 -115.87 -60.83 -102.41
N LEU A 292 -114.76 -61.54 -102.66
CA LEU A 292 -114.48 -62.18 -103.96
C LEU A 292 -115.50 -63.26 -104.33
N VAL A 293 -116.06 -63.99 -103.36
CA VAL A 293 -117.11 -64.99 -103.59
C VAL A 293 -118.45 -64.32 -103.96
N ASP A 294 -118.86 -63.28 -103.24
CA ASP A 294 -120.09 -62.54 -103.57
C ASP A 294 -119.98 -61.82 -104.93
N LEU A 295 -118.84 -61.20 -105.24
CA LEU A 295 -118.61 -60.56 -106.55
C LEU A 295 -118.68 -61.57 -107.72
N ARG A 296 -118.16 -62.80 -107.56
CA ARG A 296 -118.35 -63.87 -108.55
C ARG A 296 -119.83 -64.26 -108.70
N GLN A 297 -120.54 -64.43 -107.60
CA GLN A 297 -121.96 -64.80 -107.61
C GLN A 297 -122.88 -63.69 -108.14
N ARG A 298 -122.43 -62.42 -108.13
CA ARG A 298 -123.09 -61.30 -108.82
C ARG A 298 -122.81 -61.30 -110.32
N ALA A 299 -121.59 -61.64 -110.74
CA ALA A 299 -121.25 -61.77 -112.15
C ALA A 299 -122.11 -62.84 -112.86
N GLU A 300 -122.21 -64.05 -112.30
CA GLU A 300 -123.00 -65.16 -112.85
C GLU A 300 -124.49 -64.80 -113.04
N ARG A 301 -125.08 -64.06 -112.07
CA ARG A 301 -126.46 -63.55 -112.19
C ARG A 301 -126.61 -62.58 -113.37
N SER A 302 -125.64 -61.67 -113.55
CA SER A 302 -125.68 -60.68 -114.63
C SER A 302 -125.54 -61.27 -116.04
N GLU A 303 -124.86 -62.42 -116.19
CA GLU A 303 -124.79 -63.14 -117.47
C GLU A 303 -126.12 -63.84 -117.81
N GLY A 304 -126.77 -64.46 -116.83
CA GLY A 304 -128.11 -65.05 -117.00
C GLY A 304 -129.17 -64.03 -117.41
N GLU A 305 -129.17 -62.85 -116.78
CA GLU A 305 -130.07 -61.75 -117.15
C GLU A 305 -129.82 -61.22 -118.57
N ASN A 306 -128.57 -61.20 -119.04
CA ASN A 306 -128.21 -60.80 -120.40
C ASN A 306 -128.72 -61.79 -121.47
N GLU A 307 -128.65 -63.10 -121.22
CA GLU A 307 -129.27 -64.10 -122.12
C GLU A 307 -130.78 -63.92 -122.21
N GLN A 308 -131.44 -63.65 -121.08
CA GLN A 308 -132.89 -63.49 -121.00
C GLN A 308 -133.36 -62.21 -121.73
N LEU A 309 -132.62 -61.10 -121.59
CA LEU A 309 -132.82 -59.87 -122.35
C LEU A 309 -132.62 -60.06 -123.86
N ARG A 310 -131.59 -60.81 -124.30
CA ARG A 310 -131.38 -61.10 -125.74
C ARG A 310 -132.55 -61.85 -126.37
N ARG A 311 -133.14 -62.80 -125.64
CA ARG A 311 -134.35 -63.53 -126.08
C ARG A 311 -135.60 -62.62 -126.07
N GLN A 312 -135.66 -61.61 -125.20
CA GLN A 312 -136.75 -60.64 -125.14
C GLN A 312 -136.65 -59.48 -126.14
N VAL A 313 -135.47 -59.12 -126.67
CA VAL A 313 -135.37 -58.14 -127.78
C VAL A 313 -136.03 -58.70 -129.06
N HIS A 314 -136.00 -60.03 -129.25
CA HIS A 314 -136.64 -60.69 -130.39
C HIS A 314 -138.19 -60.66 -130.35
N LEU A 315 -138.79 -60.25 -129.21
CA LEU A 315 -140.23 -60.00 -129.06
C LEU A 315 -140.75 -58.91 -130.01
N ALA A 316 -139.94 -57.88 -130.23
CA ALA A 316 -140.43 -56.59 -130.71
C ALA A 316 -140.68 -56.53 -132.22
N ALA A 317 -139.98 -57.34 -133.02
CA ALA A 317 -139.94 -57.16 -134.48
C ALA A 317 -141.25 -57.54 -135.20
N GLU A 318 -141.88 -58.66 -134.84
CA GLU A 318 -143.08 -59.16 -135.52
C GLU A 318 -144.38 -58.66 -134.89
N LYS A 319 -144.48 -58.67 -133.55
CA LYS A 319 -145.74 -58.32 -132.85
C LYS A 319 -146.07 -56.82 -132.84
N LEU A 320 -145.13 -55.94 -133.21
CA LEU A 320 -145.42 -54.53 -133.48
C LEU A 320 -146.12 -54.27 -134.83
N ARG A 321 -146.42 -55.30 -135.64
CA ARG A 321 -146.94 -55.10 -137.01
C ARG A 321 -148.43 -55.34 -137.22
N GLU A 322 -149.08 -56.24 -136.47
CA GLU A 322 -150.48 -56.63 -136.72
C GLU A 322 -151.47 -56.27 -135.60
N LEU A 323 -151.03 -56.09 -134.35
CA LEU A 323 -151.90 -55.60 -133.26
C LEU A 323 -151.91 -54.06 -133.14
N ALA A 324 -151.87 -53.38 -134.29
CA ALA A 324 -152.31 -51.99 -134.46
C ALA A 324 -153.86 -51.88 -134.45
N GLY A 325 -154.50 -52.65 -133.56
CA GLY A 325 -155.93 -52.94 -133.49
C GLY A 325 -156.16 -54.01 -132.43
N ALA A 326 -156.24 -53.71 -131.13
CA ALA A 326 -156.61 -52.43 -130.50
C ALA A 326 -158.05 -51.97 -130.84
N VAL A 327 -159.01 -52.90 -130.84
CA VAL A 327 -160.46 -52.60 -130.84
C VAL A 327 -161.27 -53.68 -130.07
N GLU A 328 -161.93 -53.25 -128.99
CA GLU A 328 -163.26 -53.69 -128.51
C GLU A 328 -163.55 -55.10 -127.93
N LYS A 329 -162.57 -55.90 -127.48
CA LYS A 329 -162.82 -57.10 -126.61
C LYS A 329 -161.56 -57.48 -125.80
N GLU A 330 -161.60 -57.82 -124.51
CA GLU A 330 -162.62 -57.76 -123.45
C GLU A 330 -161.95 -57.11 -122.20
N ARG A 331 -162.56 -56.11 -121.54
CA ARG A 331 -163.61 -56.23 -120.51
C ARG A 331 -163.25 -57.11 -119.29
N ALA A 332 -163.01 -56.42 -118.17
CA ALA A 332 -163.64 -56.70 -116.87
C ALA A 332 -163.48 -58.10 -116.24
N SER A 333 -162.27 -58.40 -115.78
CA SER A 333 -161.98 -59.28 -114.64
C SER A 333 -160.87 -58.60 -113.83
N THR A 334 -161.21 -57.90 -112.74
CA THR A 334 -161.12 -58.35 -111.32
C THR A 334 -159.69 -58.63 -110.86
N ARG A 335 -159.11 -57.86 -109.92
CA ARG A 335 -159.49 -57.62 -108.50
C ARG A 335 -159.18 -58.85 -107.64
N ASP A 336 -158.06 -58.81 -106.91
CA ASP A 336 -157.88 -59.19 -105.49
C ASP A 336 -156.39 -59.01 -105.07
N ALA A 337 -156.05 -59.22 -103.79
CA ALA A 337 -154.76 -58.91 -103.12
C ALA A 337 -154.41 -57.39 -103.09
N MET A 338 -154.72 -56.58 -102.06
CA MET A 338 -154.67 -56.78 -100.58
C MET A 338 -153.27 -57.18 -100.09
N GLU A 339 -152.53 -56.26 -99.44
CA GLU A 339 -152.31 -56.14 -97.97
C GLU A 339 -151.18 -57.09 -97.45
N GLN A 340 -150.36 -56.82 -96.40
CA GLN A 340 -150.45 -55.90 -95.24
C GLN A 340 -149.08 -55.75 -94.49
N VAL A 341 -148.98 -54.86 -93.46
CA VAL A 341 -148.04 -54.86 -92.27
C VAL A 341 -146.49 -54.70 -92.48
N ALA A 342 -145.60 -54.03 -91.72
CA ALA A 342 -145.55 -53.03 -90.57
C ALA A 342 -144.89 -53.41 -89.18
N THR A 343 -143.79 -52.71 -88.76
CA THR A 343 -143.17 -52.49 -87.37
C THR A 343 -142.20 -53.57 -86.73
N MET A 344 -141.35 -53.46 -85.64
CA MET A 344 -140.97 -52.51 -84.51
C MET A 344 -139.49 -52.67 -83.90
N GLN A 345 -139.06 -51.68 -83.06
CA GLN A 345 -138.01 -51.44 -81.96
C GLN A 345 -137.26 -52.58 -81.15
N ALA A 346 -136.24 -52.43 -80.23
CA ALA A 346 -135.12 -51.47 -79.87
C ALA A 346 -134.31 -51.85 -78.53
N ARG A 347 -133.18 -51.15 -78.13
CA ARG A 347 -132.29 -51.15 -76.87
C ARG A 347 -130.88 -51.84 -76.93
N GLY A 348 -129.87 -51.75 -76.01
CA GLY A 348 -129.65 -51.22 -74.60
C GLY A 348 -128.13 -51.01 -74.15
N ALA A 349 -127.74 -50.93 -72.84
CA ALA A 349 -126.39 -50.48 -72.30
C ALA A 349 -125.90 -51.02 -70.86
N GLU A 350 -124.80 -50.47 -70.20
CA GLU A 350 -124.19 -50.58 -68.78
C GLU A 350 -123.14 -51.72 -68.31
N LEU A 351 -122.25 -51.77 -67.24
CA LEU A 351 -121.36 -50.88 -66.32
C LEU A 351 -120.39 -51.63 -65.23
N GLN A 352 -119.29 -50.97 -64.68
CA GLN A 352 -118.48 -51.09 -63.34
C GLN A 352 -117.54 -52.32 -62.88
N GLU A 353 -116.62 -52.39 -61.82
CA GLU A 353 -115.60 -51.53 -61.05
C GLU A 353 -114.77 -52.20 -59.82
N GLN A 354 -113.60 -51.65 -59.32
CA GLN A 354 -112.89 -51.66 -57.92
C GLN A 354 -111.84 -52.80 -57.43
N ILE A 355 -111.02 -52.95 -56.30
CA ILE A 355 -110.75 -52.47 -54.84
C ILE A 355 -109.25 -52.72 -54.25
N ALA A 356 -108.88 -52.51 -52.92
CA ALA A 356 -107.55 -52.70 -52.15
C ALA A 356 -107.67 -53.04 -50.57
N HIS A 357 -106.79 -53.13 -49.49
CA HIS A 357 -105.37 -52.91 -48.89
C HIS A 357 -105.26 -53.57 -47.40
N LEU A 358 -104.31 -53.57 -46.35
CA LEU A 358 -102.89 -53.26 -45.84
C LEU A 358 -102.60 -53.71 -44.30
N LYS A 359 -101.37 -53.57 -43.64
CA LYS A 359 -100.91 -53.57 -42.13
C LYS A 359 -99.92 -54.69 -41.53
N GLU A 360 -99.26 -54.82 -40.30
CA GLU A 360 -99.04 -54.15 -38.91
C GLU A 360 -97.71 -54.57 -38.06
N ARG A 361 -97.57 -54.52 -36.66
CA ARG A 361 -96.28 -54.67 -35.79
C ARG A 361 -96.37 -55.01 -34.20
N GLY A 362 -95.28 -55.27 -33.36
CA GLY A 362 -95.32 -55.57 -31.83
C GLY A 362 -94.01 -55.74 -30.90
N ALA A 363 -94.09 -56.00 -29.51
CA ALA A 363 -92.96 -56.13 -28.46
C ALA A 363 -93.27 -56.64 -26.93
N GLY A 364 -92.28 -57.05 -26.03
CA GLY A 364 -92.27 -56.91 -24.49
C GLY A 364 -91.87 -58.02 -23.37
N ARG A 365 -91.37 -57.62 -22.13
CA ARG A 365 -91.39 -58.21 -20.68
C ARG A 365 -90.19 -58.97 -19.90
N SER A 366 -90.33 -59.31 -18.56
CA SER A 366 -89.32 -59.79 -17.49
C SER A 366 -89.88 -60.81 -16.39
N ASP A 367 -89.36 -61.24 -15.17
CA ASP A 367 -88.41 -60.79 -14.06
C ASP A 367 -88.07 -61.83 -12.86
N ASP A 368 -87.35 -61.44 -11.75
CA ASP A 368 -87.16 -61.99 -10.31
C ASP A 368 -86.05 -63.05 -9.78
N PHE A 369 -85.73 -62.99 -8.45
CA PHE A 369 -85.29 -64.01 -7.43
C PHE A 369 -83.79 -64.31 -7.07
N ASN A 370 -83.09 -63.51 -6.21
CA ASN A 370 -81.78 -63.94 -5.59
C ASN A 370 -81.20 -63.17 -4.34
N GLN A 371 -81.96 -62.85 -3.28
CA GLN A 371 -81.48 -61.94 -2.19
C GLN A 371 -80.95 -62.54 -0.86
N THR A 372 -80.91 -63.87 -0.66
CA THR A 372 -80.63 -64.46 0.68
C THR A 372 -79.31 -65.26 0.75
N ARG A 373 -78.23 -64.71 1.34
CA ARG A 373 -77.05 -65.55 1.69
C ARG A 373 -76.21 -65.19 2.93
N ARG A 374 -75.55 -64.03 2.99
CA ARG A 374 -74.44 -63.73 3.94
C ARG A 374 -74.49 -62.26 4.37
N ALA A 375 -74.98 -61.84 5.54
CA ALA A 375 -75.16 -62.50 6.85
C ALA A 375 -73.85 -62.95 7.51
N ARG A 376 -73.67 -62.52 8.78
CA ARG A 376 -72.51 -62.73 9.69
C ARG A 376 -71.22 -61.95 9.36
N LEU A 377 -71.09 -60.76 9.97
CA LEU A 377 -69.98 -60.33 10.86
C LEU A 377 -69.96 -58.79 11.00
N HIS A 378 -70.30 -58.26 12.18
CA HIS A 378 -69.64 -57.11 12.86
C HIS A 378 -70.43 -56.51 14.05
N ARG A 379 -71.77 -56.65 14.10
CA ARG A 379 -72.63 -55.99 15.11
C ARG A 379 -72.65 -56.66 16.51
N ILE A 380 -71.48 -56.99 17.07
CA ILE A 380 -71.36 -57.47 18.47
C ILE A 380 -70.16 -56.77 19.13
N ARG A 381 -70.30 -55.50 19.55
CA ARG A 381 -69.28 -54.84 20.38
C ARG A 381 -69.69 -53.63 21.24
N GLU A 382 -70.96 -53.20 21.26
CA GLU A 382 -71.27 -51.81 21.67
C GLU A 382 -72.21 -51.62 22.87
N HIS A 383 -72.76 -52.69 23.48
CA HIS A 383 -73.58 -52.60 24.69
C HIS A 383 -73.33 -53.78 25.64
N LEU A 384 -72.53 -53.53 26.71
CA LEU A 384 -72.64 -54.09 28.08
C LEU A 384 -71.33 -53.88 28.87
N ARG A 385 -71.17 -52.73 29.55
CA ARG A 385 -70.36 -52.56 30.78
C ARG A 385 -70.53 -51.16 31.39
N GLY A 386 -71.65 -50.95 32.06
CA GLY A 386 -71.81 -49.90 33.07
C GLY A 386 -71.93 -50.53 34.46
N GLN A 387 -71.75 -49.73 35.52
CA GLN A 387 -71.83 -50.09 36.95
C GLN A 387 -70.61 -50.76 37.61
N GLU A 388 -69.48 -50.05 37.69
CA GLU A 388 -68.44 -50.31 38.72
C GLU A 388 -67.88 -49.00 39.36
N GLU A 389 -68.47 -47.85 39.02
CA GLU A 389 -67.81 -46.54 39.08
C GLU A 389 -68.00 -45.74 40.40
N LYS A 390 -68.28 -46.41 41.53
CA LYS A 390 -68.66 -45.74 42.79
C LYS A 390 -67.67 -45.81 43.95
N VAL A 391 -66.53 -46.49 43.79
CA VAL A 391 -65.49 -46.58 44.86
C VAL A 391 -64.30 -45.63 44.62
N ALA A 392 -63.91 -45.40 43.37
CA ALA A 392 -62.67 -44.66 43.03
C ALA A 392 -62.66 -43.17 43.44
N ARG A 393 -63.82 -42.52 43.56
CA ARG A 393 -63.89 -41.05 43.73
C ARG A 393 -63.47 -40.56 45.14
N ALA A 394 -63.19 -41.45 46.08
CA ALA A 394 -62.74 -41.11 47.44
C ALA A 394 -61.23 -40.92 47.57
N SER A 395 -60.40 -41.58 46.73
CA SER A 395 -58.93 -41.54 46.84
C SER A 395 -58.30 -40.25 46.31
N ASP A 396 -58.88 -39.63 45.29
CA ASP A 396 -58.27 -38.50 44.58
C ASP A 396 -58.22 -37.20 45.39
N LEU A 397 -59.05 -37.08 46.43
CA LEU A 397 -59.22 -35.84 47.19
C LEU A 397 -58.13 -35.63 48.25
N LEU A 398 -57.53 -36.72 48.75
CA LEU A 398 -56.37 -36.65 49.65
C LEU A 398 -55.06 -36.36 48.89
N ARG A 399 -54.91 -36.91 47.67
CA ARG A 399 -53.71 -36.76 46.85
C ARG A 399 -53.39 -35.28 46.54
N LYS A 400 -54.43 -34.53 46.15
CA LYS A 400 -54.35 -33.09 45.82
C LYS A 400 -53.91 -32.18 46.97
N ARG A 401 -53.95 -32.65 48.23
CA ARG A 401 -53.48 -31.87 49.40
C ARG A 401 -51.98 -31.99 49.65
N PHE A 402 -51.34 -33.07 49.21
CA PHE A 402 -49.88 -33.20 49.26
C PHE A 402 -49.20 -32.43 48.13
N GLU A 403 -49.75 -32.52 46.91
CA GLU A 403 -49.22 -31.84 45.72
C GLU A 403 -49.07 -30.31 45.91
N GLN A 404 -49.98 -29.68 46.68
CA GLN A 404 -49.94 -28.25 47.01
C GLN A 404 -48.82 -27.82 47.98
N LEU A 405 -48.20 -28.75 48.73
CA LEU A 405 -47.10 -28.43 49.65
C LEU A 405 -45.73 -28.53 48.95
N ASP A 406 -45.54 -29.51 48.07
CA ASP A 406 -44.32 -29.62 47.26
C ASP A 406 -44.17 -28.42 46.30
N GLU A 407 -45.27 -27.91 45.74
CA GLU A 407 -45.27 -26.76 44.84
C GLU A 407 -44.69 -25.49 45.50
N LEU A 408 -45.02 -25.22 46.77
CA LEU A 408 -44.50 -24.07 47.51
C LEU A 408 -43.00 -24.20 47.87
N LEU A 409 -42.51 -25.43 48.08
CA LEU A 409 -41.09 -25.70 48.28
C LEU A 409 -40.30 -25.58 46.96
N ALA A 410 -40.88 -26.05 45.85
CA ALA A 410 -40.32 -25.89 44.51
C ALA A 410 -40.13 -24.41 44.16
N GLN A 411 -41.16 -23.57 44.36
CA GLN A 411 -41.11 -22.13 44.08
C GLN A 411 -39.97 -21.41 44.84
N ARG A 412 -39.73 -21.74 46.12
CA ARG A 412 -38.58 -21.18 46.87
C ARG A 412 -37.23 -21.62 46.29
N GLY A 413 -37.13 -22.88 45.85
CA GLY A 413 -35.95 -23.38 45.12
C GLY A 413 -35.72 -22.64 43.79
N GLU A 414 -36.78 -22.26 43.08
CA GLU A 414 -36.68 -21.52 41.82
C GLU A 414 -36.24 -20.07 42.02
N VAL A 415 -36.72 -19.36 43.04
CA VAL A 415 -36.25 -17.99 43.34
C VAL A 415 -34.74 -17.96 43.65
N VAL A 416 -34.22 -18.97 44.37
CA VAL A 416 -32.78 -19.09 44.64
C VAL A 416 -31.98 -19.48 43.38
N LYS A 417 -32.54 -20.30 42.49
CA LYS A 417 -31.95 -20.56 41.17
C LYS A 417 -31.95 -19.31 40.29
N ALA A 418 -33.02 -18.52 40.30
CA ALA A 418 -33.16 -17.28 39.54
C ALA A 418 -32.13 -16.22 40.00
N SER A 419 -31.96 -16.00 41.30
CA SER A 419 -30.98 -15.03 41.81
C SER A 419 -29.53 -15.45 41.51
N LYS A 420 -29.20 -16.75 41.63
CA LYS A 420 -27.90 -17.29 41.20
C LYS A 420 -27.68 -17.14 39.68
N ASN A 421 -28.71 -17.40 38.87
CA ASN A 421 -28.66 -17.22 37.42
C ASN A 421 -28.51 -15.73 37.01
N LEU A 422 -29.13 -14.80 37.73
CA LEU A 422 -28.94 -13.36 37.52
C LEU A 422 -27.51 -12.93 37.86
N LYS A 423 -26.98 -13.30 39.03
CA LYS A 423 -25.57 -13.02 39.38
C LYS A 423 -24.58 -13.65 38.39
N ALA A 424 -24.86 -14.85 37.88
CA ALA A 424 -24.06 -15.49 36.84
C ALA A 424 -24.13 -14.77 35.48
N LYS A 425 -25.33 -14.32 35.05
CA LYS A 425 -25.50 -13.49 33.85
C LYS A 425 -24.79 -12.14 33.98
N GLN A 426 -24.87 -11.50 35.15
CA GLN A 426 -24.19 -10.23 35.42
C GLN A 426 -22.66 -10.37 35.35
N LYS A 427 -22.08 -11.42 35.95
CA LYS A 427 -20.64 -11.72 35.79
C LYS A 427 -20.25 -11.97 34.33
N LYS A 428 -21.09 -12.67 33.54
CA LYS A 428 -20.86 -12.86 32.09
C LYS A 428 -20.95 -11.56 31.30
N LEU A 429 -21.87 -10.65 31.62
CA LEU A 429 -21.99 -9.35 30.97
C LEU A 429 -20.79 -8.45 31.27
N ILE A 430 -20.31 -8.40 32.52
CA ILE A 430 -19.10 -7.64 32.89
C ILE A 430 -17.86 -8.19 32.15
N ALA A 431 -17.73 -9.53 32.07
CA ALA A 431 -16.66 -10.19 31.32
C ALA A 431 -16.75 -10.04 29.79
N ALA A 432 -17.91 -9.71 29.24
CA ALA A 432 -18.08 -9.34 27.83
C ALA A 432 -17.78 -7.84 27.59
N GLN A 433 -18.21 -6.98 28.51
CA GLN A 433 -18.03 -5.53 28.42
C GLN A 433 -16.55 -5.11 28.56
N SER A 434 -15.75 -5.85 29.34
CA SER A 434 -14.30 -5.64 29.41
C SER A 434 -13.60 -5.91 28.07
N ARG A 435 -13.98 -6.97 27.35
CA ARG A 435 -13.44 -7.32 26.01
C ARG A 435 -13.73 -6.22 24.98
N LEU A 436 -14.95 -5.67 25.02
CA LEU A 436 -15.32 -4.51 24.19
C LEU A 436 -14.45 -3.29 24.50
N ARG A 437 -14.21 -2.97 25.79
CA ARG A 437 -13.33 -1.86 26.18
C ARG A 437 -11.90 -2.02 25.65
N THR A 438 -11.31 -3.22 25.72
CA THR A 438 -9.97 -3.47 25.17
C THR A 438 -9.90 -3.30 23.64
N VAL A 439 -10.95 -3.67 22.91
CA VAL A 439 -11.03 -3.44 21.45
C VAL A 439 -11.11 -1.95 21.15
N TRP A 440 -11.94 -1.19 21.87
CA TRP A 440 -12.03 0.28 21.69
C TRP A 440 -10.72 1.01 22.04
N THR A 441 -9.96 0.58 23.06
CA THR A 441 -8.64 1.17 23.35
C THR A 441 -7.60 0.85 22.29
N LEU A 442 -7.62 -0.36 21.72
CA LEU A 442 -6.72 -0.73 20.61
C LEU A 442 -7.06 0.02 19.33
N ALA A 443 -8.34 0.15 18.99
CA ALA A 443 -8.80 0.94 17.85
C ALA A 443 -8.46 2.43 18.00
N GLY A 444 -8.60 2.99 19.21
CA GLY A 444 -8.18 4.36 19.53
C GLY A 444 -6.67 4.57 19.38
N ALA A 445 -5.84 3.65 19.89
CA ALA A 445 -4.39 3.71 19.72
C ALA A 445 -3.96 3.60 18.24
N LEU A 446 -4.60 2.72 17.47
CA LEU A 446 -4.36 2.58 16.03
C LEU A 446 -4.74 3.87 15.27
N LEU A 447 -5.87 4.50 15.61
CA LEU A 447 -6.30 5.75 14.99
C LEU A 447 -5.34 6.90 15.32
N VAL A 448 -4.82 6.97 16.55
CA VAL A 448 -3.79 7.94 16.93
C VAL A 448 -2.50 7.70 16.13
N LEU A 449 -2.03 6.45 15.99
CA LEU A 449 -0.86 6.13 15.16
C LEU A 449 -1.06 6.49 13.67
N LEU A 450 -2.24 6.24 13.10
CA LEU A 450 -2.57 6.66 11.73
C LEU A 450 -2.54 8.19 11.59
N SER A 451 -3.08 8.92 12.57
CA SER A 451 -3.03 10.39 12.57
C SER A 451 -1.61 10.94 12.72
N LEU A 452 -0.76 10.30 13.53
CA LEU A 452 0.68 10.63 13.65
C LEU A 452 1.42 10.39 12.33
N GLY A 453 1.11 9.31 11.61
CA GLY A 453 1.65 9.06 10.27
C GLY A 453 1.25 10.14 9.26
N GLY A 454 -0.03 10.52 9.23
CA GLY A 454 -0.51 11.60 8.37
C GLY A 454 0.13 12.97 8.70
N VAL A 455 0.24 13.31 9.99
CA VAL A 455 0.85 14.57 10.44
C VAL A 455 2.36 14.59 10.19
N SER A 456 3.08 13.51 10.45
CA SER A 456 4.53 13.42 10.17
C SER A 456 4.85 13.56 8.67
N TRP A 457 4.02 13.02 7.78
CA TRP A 457 4.15 13.19 6.33
C TRP A 457 3.94 14.64 5.86
N VAL A 458 3.02 15.37 6.50
CA VAL A 458 2.78 16.80 6.23
C VAL A 458 3.93 17.66 6.76
N ILE A 459 4.36 17.44 8.02
CA ILE A 459 5.48 18.18 8.63
C ILE A 459 6.78 17.92 7.87
N ALA A 460 7.09 16.67 7.49
CA ALA A 460 8.26 16.34 6.69
C ALA A 460 8.29 17.13 5.36
N GLY A 461 7.13 17.30 4.70
CA GLY A 461 7.02 18.09 3.47
C GLY A 461 7.17 19.61 3.65
N GLN A 462 7.07 20.12 4.87
CA GLN A 462 7.36 21.54 5.21
C GLN A 462 8.82 21.73 5.66
N VAL A 463 9.35 20.79 6.45
CA VAL A 463 10.74 20.84 6.97
C VAL A 463 11.77 20.55 5.87
N ARG A 464 11.45 19.62 4.96
CA ARG A 464 12.30 19.25 3.82
C ARG A 464 11.42 19.13 2.57
N PRO A 465 11.15 20.22 1.84
CA PRO A 465 10.51 20.14 0.53
C PRO A 465 11.29 19.17 -0.36
N GLY A 466 10.57 18.30 -1.07
CA GLY A 466 11.22 17.31 -1.94
C GLY A 466 11.92 17.98 -3.13
N THR A 467 12.96 17.33 -3.65
CA THR A 467 13.62 17.69 -4.90
C THR A 467 12.72 17.30 -6.07
N TYR A 468 12.42 18.24 -6.97
CA TYR A 468 11.68 17.99 -8.22
C TYR A 468 12.59 18.33 -9.40
N ALA A 469 12.55 17.51 -10.46
CA ALA A 469 12.96 17.95 -11.78
C ALA A 469 11.84 18.80 -12.39
N ALA A 470 12.18 20.01 -12.84
CA ALA A 470 11.42 20.70 -13.88
C ALA A 470 12.16 20.54 -15.20
N ASN A 471 11.41 20.32 -16.29
CA ASN A 471 11.97 20.20 -17.63
C ASN A 471 11.28 21.18 -18.60
N VAL A 472 12.04 21.64 -19.60
CA VAL A 472 11.61 22.54 -20.67
C VAL A 472 12.29 22.12 -21.97
N VAL A 473 11.61 22.29 -23.10
CA VAL A 473 12.15 21.95 -24.42
C VAL A 473 12.29 23.21 -25.27
N ILE A 474 13.47 23.36 -25.86
CA ILE A 474 13.88 24.53 -26.65
C ILE A 474 14.10 24.07 -28.10
N VAL A 475 13.53 24.82 -29.05
CA VAL A 475 13.51 24.49 -30.48
C VAL A 475 13.79 25.72 -31.36
N PRO A 476 14.34 25.55 -32.58
CA PRO A 476 14.57 26.64 -33.51
C PRO A 476 13.26 27.12 -34.16
N ALA A 477 12.94 28.39 -33.98
CA ALA A 477 11.84 29.06 -34.65
C ALA A 477 12.30 29.60 -36.02
N SER A 478 11.96 28.91 -37.10
CA SER A 478 12.38 29.27 -38.46
C SER A 478 11.24 29.13 -39.47
N ASN A 479 11.09 30.15 -40.32
CA ASN A 479 10.14 30.14 -41.45
C ASN A 479 10.61 29.27 -42.64
N ARG A 480 11.87 28.78 -42.60
CA ARG A 480 12.44 27.84 -43.56
C ARG A 480 12.79 26.52 -42.88
N LYS A 481 12.76 25.41 -43.62
CA LYS A 481 13.40 24.17 -43.17
C LYS A 481 14.90 24.41 -43.04
N LEU A 482 15.45 24.19 -41.86
CA LEU A 482 16.88 24.25 -41.58
C LEU A 482 17.54 22.93 -42.00
N THR A 483 18.78 23.01 -42.46
CA THR A 483 19.62 21.83 -42.74
C THR A 483 20.18 21.23 -41.46
N THR A 484 20.58 19.96 -41.49
CA THR A 484 21.17 19.27 -40.32
C THR A 484 22.43 19.97 -39.79
N GLY A 485 23.19 20.66 -40.64
CA GLY A 485 24.33 21.48 -40.23
C GLY A 485 23.91 22.75 -39.48
N GLU A 486 22.89 23.45 -39.97
CA GLU A 486 22.34 24.64 -39.29
C GLU A 486 21.65 24.28 -37.97
N LEU A 487 20.96 23.14 -37.91
CA LEU A 487 20.36 22.62 -36.67
C LEU A 487 21.43 22.25 -35.63
N ARG A 488 22.59 21.75 -36.06
CA ARG A 488 23.73 21.49 -35.16
C ARG A 488 24.40 22.79 -34.71
N ALA A 489 24.69 23.72 -35.62
CA ALA A 489 25.27 25.02 -35.25
C ALA A 489 24.35 25.87 -34.35
N TRP A 490 23.03 25.73 -34.51
CA TRP A 490 22.05 26.26 -33.57
C TRP A 490 22.19 25.60 -32.19
N GLN A 491 22.32 24.27 -32.14
CA GLN A 491 22.41 23.49 -30.90
C GLN A 491 23.71 23.79 -30.13
N GLU A 492 24.87 23.67 -30.79
CA GLU A 492 26.21 23.95 -30.24
C GLU A 492 26.24 25.34 -29.57
N PHE A 493 25.71 26.37 -30.25
CA PHE A 493 25.59 27.72 -29.68
C PHE A 493 24.74 27.80 -28.40
N HIS A 494 23.66 27.01 -28.28
CA HIS A 494 22.85 27.01 -27.06
C HIS A 494 23.50 26.20 -25.93
N GLU A 495 24.24 25.14 -26.26
CA GLU A 495 25.03 24.36 -25.30
C GLU A 495 26.17 25.21 -24.71
N ASP A 496 26.87 26.01 -25.54
CA ASP A 496 27.84 27.02 -25.08
C ASP A 496 27.18 28.11 -24.22
N LEU A 497 26.07 28.69 -24.69
CA LEU A 497 25.37 29.79 -23.99
C LEU A 497 24.77 29.37 -22.65
N LEU A 498 24.50 28.07 -22.43
CA LEU A 498 23.98 27.55 -21.17
C LEU A 498 24.94 27.72 -19.98
N MET A 499 26.24 27.99 -20.21
CA MET A 499 27.25 28.20 -19.17
C MET A 499 28.06 29.50 -19.33
N ASP A 500 27.70 30.38 -20.27
CA ASP A 500 28.40 31.66 -20.48
C ASP A 500 28.29 32.60 -19.25
N PRO A 501 29.42 33.08 -18.68
CA PRO A 501 29.40 34.03 -17.58
C PRO A 501 28.61 35.33 -17.86
N GLN A 502 28.58 35.84 -19.09
CA GLN A 502 27.83 37.07 -19.41
C GLN A 502 26.32 36.79 -19.38
N PHE A 503 25.89 35.66 -19.94
CA PHE A 503 24.53 35.17 -19.83
C PHE A 503 24.10 34.97 -18.36
N MET A 504 24.98 34.46 -17.48
CA MET A 504 24.69 34.28 -16.06
C MET A 504 24.37 35.59 -15.33
N GLU A 505 25.02 36.70 -15.67
CA GLU A 505 24.67 38.02 -15.11
C GLU A 505 23.26 38.46 -15.50
N ILE A 506 22.89 38.28 -16.78
CA ILE A 506 21.55 38.62 -17.29
C ILE A 506 20.49 37.71 -16.63
N ALA A 507 20.78 36.42 -16.51
CA ALA A 507 19.89 35.43 -15.91
C ALA A 507 19.68 35.67 -14.40
N CYS A 508 20.75 35.94 -13.64
CA CYS A 508 20.64 36.23 -12.21
C CYS A 508 19.89 37.54 -11.96
N GLU A 509 20.01 38.55 -12.84
CA GLU A 509 19.22 39.78 -12.73
C GLU A 509 17.72 39.52 -13.01
N ARG A 510 17.38 38.66 -13.98
CA ARG A 510 15.97 38.27 -14.23
C ARG A 510 15.38 37.47 -13.08
N LEU A 511 16.14 36.53 -12.50
CA LEU A 511 15.75 35.76 -11.31
C LEU A 511 15.52 36.66 -10.10
N LYS A 512 16.44 37.60 -9.84
CA LYS A 512 16.33 38.65 -8.82
C LYS A 512 15.08 39.51 -9.00
N ARG A 513 14.82 39.99 -10.22
CA ARG A 513 13.61 40.76 -10.57
C ARG A 513 12.31 39.95 -10.40
N ARG A 514 12.34 38.61 -10.57
CA ARG A 514 11.23 37.69 -10.26
C ARG A 514 11.18 37.22 -8.80
N GLY A 515 11.97 37.83 -7.90
CA GLY A 515 11.95 37.58 -6.46
C GLY A 515 12.71 36.34 -5.99
N ILE A 516 13.51 35.70 -6.85
CA ILE A 516 14.31 34.51 -6.50
C ILE A 516 15.66 35.00 -5.96
N THR A 517 15.66 35.48 -4.73
CA THR A 517 16.81 36.14 -4.09
C THR A 517 17.99 35.19 -3.82
N THR A 518 17.75 33.88 -3.69
CA THR A 518 18.80 32.87 -3.48
C THR A 518 19.75 32.73 -4.67
N LEU A 519 19.32 33.13 -5.88
CA LEU A 519 20.09 33.06 -7.13
C LEU A 519 20.31 34.46 -7.75
N ALA A 520 20.39 35.49 -6.90
CA ALA A 520 20.47 36.89 -7.31
C ALA A 520 21.91 37.40 -7.62
N THR A 521 22.90 36.51 -7.52
CA THR A 521 24.34 36.76 -7.75
C THR A 521 24.86 35.74 -8.75
N PRO A 522 25.71 36.10 -9.73
CA PRO A 522 26.14 35.17 -10.80
C PRO A 522 26.79 33.88 -10.26
N GLY A 523 27.69 33.98 -9.28
CA GLY A 523 28.34 32.81 -8.68
C GLY A 523 27.37 31.83 -8.00
N MET A 524 26.38 32.35 -7.26
CA MET A 524 25.32 31.52 -6.64
C MET A 524 24.42 30.84 -7.68
N LEU A 525 24.24 31.47 -8.86
CA LEU A 525 23.52 30.87 -9.97
C LEU A 525 24.37 29.78 -10.65
N LEU A 526 25.65 30.04 -10.89
CA LEU A 526 26.58 29.09 -11.49
C LEU A 526 26.72 27.82 -10.64
N GLU A 527 27.07 27.95 -9.35
CA GLU A 527 27.18 26.83 -8.39
C GLU A 527 25.88 25.99 -8.32
N TYR A 528 24.73 26.67 -8.30
CA TYR A 528 23.43 25.99 -8.32
C TYR A 528 23.20 25.23 -9.63
N LEU A 529 23.57 25.78 -10.78
CA LEU A 529 23.39 25.13 -12.08
C LEU A 529 24.40 24.02 -12.31
N GLU A 530 25.68 24.17 -11.96
CA GLU A 530 26.68 23.08 -11.99
C GLU A 530 26.22 21.85 -11.22
N THR A 531 25.49 22.06 -10.11
CA THR A 531 24.95 20.98 -9.27
C THR A 531 23.60 20.42 -9.76
N ASN A 532 22.74 21.25 -10.39
CA ASN A 532 21.32 20.91 -10.60
C ASN A 532 20.80 21.04 -12.04
N LEU A 533 21.55 21.64 -12.97
CA LEU A 533 21.22 21.74 -14.39
C LEU A 533 21.73 20.50 -15.10
N SER A 534 20.86 19.85 -15.88
CA SER A 534 21.28 18.86 -16.87
C SER A 534 20.57 19.14 -18.18
N PHE A 535 21.31 19.14 -19.28
CA PHE A 535 20.75 19.32 -20.61
C PHE A 535 21.05 18.11 -21.48
N GLN A 536 20.15 17.81 -22.41
CA GLN A 536 20.28 16.72 -23.37
C GLN A 536 19.76 17.18 -24.73
N SER A 537 20.43 16.75 -25.79
CA SER A 537 20.06 17.09 -27.17
C SER A 537 19.65 15.82 -27.95
N PRO A 538 18.44 15.28 -27.70
CA PRO A 538 18.02 13.98 -28.23
C PRO A 538 17.82 13.97 -29.76
N ALA A 539 17.72 15.14 -30.39
CA ALA A 539 17.71 15.28 -31.85
C ALA A 539 18.34 16.62 -32.27
N PRO A 540 18.96 16.74 -33.47
CA PRO A 540 19.52 17.99 -33.95
C PRO A 540 18.47 19.11 -33.98
N GLY A 541 18.72 20.19 -33.24
CA GLY A 541 17.75 21.28 -33.07
C GLY A 541 16.63 21.00 -32.06
N ARG A 542 16.82 20.09 -31.11
CA ARG A 542 15.96 19.91 -29.95
C ARG A 542 16.83 19.82 -28.71
N LEU A 543 16.81 20.86 -27.89
CA LEU A 543 17.55 20.95 -26.64
C LEU A 543 16.56 20.84 -25.47
N GLU A 544 16.65 19.75 -24.71
CA GLU A 544 15.85 19.52 -23.51
C GLU A 544 16.68 19.89 -22.28
N VAL A 545 16.16 20.80 -21.46
CA VAL A 545 16.85 21.34 -20.29
C VAL A 545 16.06 20.98 -19.04
N GLU A 546 16.71 20.31 -18.10
CA GLU A 546 16.18 19.92 -16.80
C GLU A 546 16.92 20.68 -15.70
N ILE A 547 16.17 21.25 -14.74
CA ILE A 547 16.74 21.76 -13.47
C ILE A 547 16.10 20.99 -12.32
N ARG A 548 16.92 20.60 -11.35
CA ARG A 548 16.50 19.98 -10.08
C ARG A 548 16.45 21.01 -8.95
N GLY A 549 15.50 20.89 -8.02
CA GLY A 549 15.43 21.85 -6.91
C GLY A 549 14.25 21.67 -5.97
N ASP A 550 14.30 22.43 -4.86
CA ASP A 550 13.37 22.32 -3.73
C ASP A 550 11.97 22.85 -4.08
N GLY A 551 10.99 21.95 -4.21
CA GLY A 551 9.58 22.25 -4.43
C GLY A 551 9.23 22.65 -5.88
N PRO A 552 8.12 22.12 -6.44
CA PRO A 552 7.88 22.12 -7.89
C PRO A 552 7.78 23.55 -8.45
N THR A 553 6.94 24.39 -7.85
CA THR A 553 6.69 25.77 -8.29
C THR A 553 7.90 26.70 -8.17
N ARG A 554 8.91 26.36 -7.34
CA ARG A 554 10.17 27.11 -7.29
C ARG A 554 11.07 26.70 -8.45
N THR A 555 11.26 25.41 -8.66
CA THR A 555 12.08 24.86 -9.76
C THR A 555 11.49 25.23 -11.13
N GLU A 556 10.17 25.13 -11.31
CA GLU A 556 9.45 25.63 -12.50
C GLU A 556 9.74 27.11 -12.76
N ARG A 557 9.64 27.97 -11.74
CA ARG A 557 9.90 29.41 -11.89
C ARG A 557 11.36 29.71 -12.17
N ILE A 558 12.30 28.95 -11.63
CA ILE A 558 13.73 29.10 -11.94
C ILE A 558 13.94 28.76 -13.42
N LEU A 559 13.52 27.57 -13.87
CA LEU A 559 13.73 27.10 -15.23
C LEU A 559 12.97 27.92 -16.28
N ASP A 560 11.73 28.35 -16.02
CA ASP A 560 10.99 29.27 -16.91
C ASP A 560 11.75 30.60 -17.05
N THR A 561 12.21 31.19 -15.93
CA THR A 561 13.00 32.43 -15.99
C THR A 561 14.29 32.23 -16.76
N TYR A 562 14.97 31.10 -16.55
CA TYR A 562 16.23 30.76 -17.20
C TYR A 562 16.07 30.57 -18.71
N ALA A 563 15.12 29.72 -19.14
CA ALA A 563 14.86 29.41 -20.54
C ALA A 563 14.28 30.61 -21.32
N VAL A 564 13.42 31.44 -20.70
CA VAL A 564 12.95 32.72 -21.29
C VAL A 564 14.07 33.76 -21.36
N THR A 565 15.12 33.63 -20.54
CA THR A 565 16.35 34.43 -20.68
C THR A 565 17.21 33.89 -21.81
N LEU A 566 17.47 32.59 -21.85
CA LEU A 566 18.28 31.92 -22.89
C LEU A 566 17.71 32.17 -24.28
N ALA A 567 16.41 31.92 -24.48
CA ALA A 567 15.73 32.22 -25.73
C ALA A 567 15.73 33.73 -26.05
N GLY A 568 15.64 34.59 -25.04
CA GLY A 568 15.73 36.04 -25.22
C GLY A 568 17.09 36.50 -25.74
N GLU A 569 18.18 35.94 -25.22
CA GLU A 569 19.55 36.32 -25.61
C GLU A 569 19.97 35.66 -26.92
N ALA A 570 19.64 34.38 -27.11
CA ALA A 570 19.86 33.67 -28.38
C ALA A 570 19.12 34.33 -29.57
N ASN A 571 17.95 34.93 -29.35
CA ASN A 571 17.25 35.71 -30.38
C ASN A 571 17.91 37.07 -30.68
N ARG A 572 18.69 37.65 -29.77
CA ARG A 572 19.51 38.84 -30.03
C ARG A 572 20.77 38.46 -30.82
N ALA A 573 21.48 37.43 -30.38
CA ALA A 573 22.67 36.88 -31.04
C ALA A 573 22.40 36.26 -32.42
N ARG A 574 21.13 36.05 -32.78
CA ARG A 574 20.68 35.49 -34.08
C ARG A 574 21.28 36.16 -35.31
N VAL A 575 21.52 37.47 -35.28
CA VAL A 575 22.06 38.22 -36.43
C VAL A 575 23.53 37.86 -36.72
N SER A 576 24.27 37.44 -35.70
CA SER A 576 25.66 36.98 -35.79
C SER A 576 25.81 35.46 -35.98
N ARG A 577 24.71 34.69 -35.99
CA ARG A 577 24.74 33.21 -36.06
C ARG A 577 24.37 32.70 -37.46
N SER A 578 25.06 31.68 -37.94
CA SER A 578 25.07 31.23 -39.35
C SER A 578 23.78 30.55 -39.82
N ASP A 579 22.99 29.99 -38.91
CA ASP A 579 21.65 29.42 -39.14
C ASP A 579 20.58 30.51 -39.33
N GLY A 580 20.73 31.65 -38.64
CA GLY A 580 19.77 32.75 -38.59
C GLY A 580 18.40 32.40 -37.97
N ALA A 581 18.23 31.27 -37.29
CA ALA A 581 16.96 30.85 -36.72
C ALA A 581 16.64 31.56 -35.40
N GLY A 582 15.36 31.81 -35.14
CA GLY A 582 14.92 32.20 -33.81
C GLY A 582 15.02 31.04 -32.81
N THR A 583 14.82 31.35 -31.53
CA THR A 583 14.73 30.35 -30.45
C THR A 583 13.36 30.47 -29.79
N GLN A 584 12.67 29.34 -29.63
CA GLN A 584 11.35 29.26 -29.01
C GLN A 584 11.29 28.10 -28.01
N LEU A 585 10.48 28.24 -26.97
CA LEU A 585 10.13 27.15 -26.06
C LEU A 585 8.94 26.38 -26.65
N GLU A 586 9.08 25.06 -26.81
CA GLU A 586 8.00 24.17 -27.27
C GLU A 586 6.90 24.06 -26.19
N SER A 587 7.31 24.10 -24.92
CA SER A 587 6.46 24.08 -23.74
C SER A 587 6.99 25.05 -22.67
N PRO A 588 6.16 25.59 -21.77
CA PRO A 588 6.64 26.25 -20.56
C PRO A 588 7.31 25.22 -19.63
N ALA A 589 8.28 25.67 -18.83
CA ALA A 589 8.94 24.80 -17.85
C ALA A 589 7.93 24.22 -16.86
N LYS A 590 7.97 22.90 -16.66
CA LYS A 590 6.99 22.17 -15.83
C LYS A 590 7.68 21.15 -14.94
N ALA A 591 7.26 21.04 -13.69
CA ALA A 591 7.73 20.01 -12.76
C ALA A 591 7.12 18.65 -13.12
N GLN A 592 7.95 17.60 -13.02
CA GLN A 592 7.46 16.23 -12.99
C GLN A 592 6.62 16.02 -11.72
N GLY A 593 5.48 15.32 -11.83
CA GLY A 593 4.45 15.30 -10.79
C GLY A 593 4.81 14.58 -9.48
N LEU A 594 5.99 13.96 -9.41
CA LEU A 594 6.52 13.23 -8.27
C LEU A 594 7.87 13.84 -7.87
N PRO A 595 8.19 13.97 -6.57
CA PRO A 595 9.55 14.30 -6.15
C PRO A 595 10.49 13.16 -6.54
N LEU A 596 11.70 13.50 -6.97
CA LEU A 596 12.76 12.54 -7.28
C LEU A 596 13.37 11.91 -6.01
N ASP A 597 13.17 12.55 -4.85
CA ASP A 597 13.93 12.25 -3.63
C ASP A 597 13.09 11.59 -2.53
N ASN A 598 13.54 10.39 -2.12
CA ASN A 598 12.98 9.61 -1.01
C ASN A 598 13.33 10.16 0.38
N GLN A 599 14.18 11.19 0.50
CA GLN A 599 14.49 11.85 1.78
C GLN A 599 13.24 12.36 2.52
N ARG A 600 12.14 12.68 1.83
CA ARG A 600 10.86 13.02 2.49
C ARG A 600 10.30 11.82 3.26
N LEU A 601 10.37 10.61 2.69
CA LEU A 601 9.92 9.38 3.33
C LEU A 601 10.79 9.10 4.56
N ALA A 602 12.12 9.14 4.42
CA ALA A 602 13.06 8.97 5.55
C ALA A 602 12.79 9.99 6.68
N THR A 603 12.65 11.28 6.34
CA THR A 603 12.34 12.35 7.30
C THR A 603 11.00 12.12 8.00
N SER A 604 9.96 11.72 7.25
CA SER A 604 8.65 11.38 7.83
C SER A 604 8.72 10.17 8.76
N GLY A 605 9.55 9.17 8.43
CA GLY A 605 9.81 8.00 9.27
C GLY A 605 10.49 8.36 10.59
N VAL A 606 11.49 9.26 10.57
CA VAL A 606 12.14 9.75 11.80
C VAL A 606 11.16 10.54 12.68
N ILE A 607 10.36 11.45 12.09
CA ILE A 607 9.34 12.21 12.82
C ILE A 607 8.26 11.27 13.40
N PHE A 608 7.83 10.26 12.64
CA PHE A 608 6.88 9.25 13.09
C PHE A 608 7.45 8.39 14.24
N ALA A 609 8.70 7.93 14.12
CA ALA A 609 9.36 7.14 15.16
C ALA A 609 9.53 7.94 16.47
N ALA A 610 9.95 9.20 16.39
CA ALA A 610 10.12 10.06 17.56
C ALA A 610 8.77 10.37 18.25
N SER A 611 7.74 10.73 17.47
CA SER A 611 6.41 11.05 18.01
C SER A 611 5.64 9.80 18.50
N GLY A 612 5.78 8.67 17.81
CA GLY A 612 5.30 7.36 18.26
C GLY A 612 6.00 6.89 19.54
N GLY A 613 7.31 7.09 19.66
CA GLY A 613 8.07 6.83 20.89
C GLY A 613 7.58 7.66 22.07
N LEU A 614 7.35 8.96 21.88
CA LEU A 614 6.74 9.83 22.89
C LEU A 614 5.31 9.37 23.26
N PHE A 615 4.49 8.99 22.28
CA PHE A 615 3.14 8.48 22.53
C PHE A 615 3.15 7.17 23.33
N LEU A 616 4.06 6.24 23.02
CA LEU A 616 4.24 5.00 23.80
C LEU A 616 4.78 5.29 25.22
N PHE A 617 5.68 6.24 25.39
CA PHE A 617 6.20 6.65 26.70
C PHE A 617 5.10 7.24 27.58
N PHE A 618 4.36 8.24 27.09
CA PHE A 618 3.24 8.82 27.84
C PHE A 618 2.07 7.83 28.03
N GLY A 619 1.79 6.98 27.04
CA GLY A 619 0.75 5.95 27.10
C GLY A 619 1.05 4.88 28.15
N THR A 620 2.26 4.36 28.19
CA THR A 620 2.68 3.37 29.21
C THR A 620 2.72 3.98 30.62
N PHE A 621 3.23 5.20 30.77
CA PHE A 621 3.21 5.92 32.05
C PHE A 621 1.78 6.22 32.55
N GLY A 622 0.91 6.70 31.65
CA GLY A 622 -0.51 6.93 31.93
C GLY A 622 -1.26 5.66 32.30
N TYR A 623 -1.03 4.56 31.57
CA TYR A 623 -1.60 3.25 31.87
C TYR A 623 -1.13 2.72 33.23
N ALA A 624 0.16 2.80 33.54
CA ALA A 624 0.70 2.39 34.84
C ALA A 624 0.07 3.19 36.00
N ARG A 625 -0.19 4.49 35.81
CA ARG A 625 -0.91 5.32 36.78
C ARG A 625 -2.38 4.90 36.93
N LEU A 626 -3.08 4.62 35.84
CA LEU A 626 -4.47 4.16 35.85
C LEU A 626 -4.62 2.77 36.51
N VAL A 627 -3.68 1.85 36.30
CA VAL A 627 -3.66 0.54 36.97
C VAL A 627 -3.47 0.69 38.48
N ARG A 628 -2.59 1.60 38.95
CA ARG A 628 -2.44 1.88 40.38
C ARG A 628 -3.75 2.40 41.00
N VAL A 629 -4.37 3.41 40.39
CA VAL A 629 -5.65 3.97 40.86
C VAL A 629 -6.77 2.93 40.84
N LYS A 630 -6.84 2.07 39.81
CA LYS A 630 -7.80 0.96 39.75
C LYS A 630 -7.58 -0.04 40.89
N ASN A 631 -6.34 -0.44 41.14
CA ASN A 631 -6.01 -1.40 42.21
C ASN A 631 -6.30 -0.81 43.60
N GLU A 632 -6.13 0.50 43.80
CA GLU A 632 -6.55 1.20 45.03
C GLU A 632 -8.08 1.24 45.17
N PHE A 633 -8.81 1.46 44.08
CA PHE A 633 -10.28 1.47 44.09
C PHE A 633 -10.87 0.07 44.34
N GLU A 634 -10.34 -0.97 43.69
CA GLU A 634 -10.80 -2.36 43.92
C GLU A 634 -10.52 -2.81 45.35
N LYS A 635 -9.35 -2.48 45.91
CA LYS A 635 -9.05 -2.74 47.33
C LYS A 635 -10.00 -2.03 48.29
N ARG A 636 -10.44 -0.81 47.99
CA ARG A 636 -11.46 -0.11 48.79
C ARG A 636 -12.82 -0.80 48.68
N GLY A 637 -13.25 -1.16 47.47
CA GLY A 637 -14.52 -1.87 47.26
C GLY A 637 -14.59 -3.25 47.92
N GLU A 638 -13.47 -3.99 47.98
CA GLU A 638 -13.37 -5.24 48.77
C GLU A 638 -13.49 -4.97 50.28
N LEU A 639 -12.87 -3.90 50.77
CA LEU A 639 -12.89 -3.51 52.19
C LEU A 639 -14.27 -3.01 52.62
N ASP A 640 -14.93 -2.19 51.80
CA ASP A 640 -16.31 -1.74 52.01
C ASP A 640 -17.29 -2.92 52.01
N MET A 641 -17.11 -3.91 51.11
CA MET A 641 -17.95 -5.11 51.07
C MET A 641 -17.78 -5.99 52.34
N ILE A 642 -16.56 -6.10 52.87
CA ILE A 642 -16.29 -6.81 54.13
C ILE A 642 -16.90 -6.07 55.32
N LEU A 643 -16.87 -4.73 55.33
CA LEU A 643 -17.51 -3.90 56.36
C LEU A 643 -19.04 -4.02 56.31
N ASP A 644 -19.64 -4.03 55.12
CA ASP A 644 -21.08 -4.29 54.96
C ASP A 644 -21.45 -5.71 55.43
N GLU A 645 -20.70 -6.74 55.05
CA GLU A 645 -20.96 -8.12 55.52
C GLU A 645 -20.79 -8.28 57.04
N ALA A 646 -19.94 -7.47 57.67
CA ALA A 646 -19.83 -7.37 59.14
C ALA A 646 -20.96 -6.56 59.80
N ASN A 647 -21.57 -5.59 59.11
CA ASN A 647 -22.70 -4.80 59.60
C ASN A 647 -24.03 -5.59 59.63
N TRP A 648 -24.14 -6.69 58.87
CA TRP A 648 -25.31 -7.60 58.91
C TRP A 648 -25.23 -8.57 60.12
N VAL A 649 -25.15 -8.00 61.32
CA VAL A 649 -25.28 -8.74 62.58
C VAL A 649 -26.64 -9.44 62.65
N ASP A 650 -26.65 -10.73 63.01
CA ASP A 650 -27.88 -11.52 63.12
C ASP A 650 -28.83 -10.90 64.16
N PRO A 651 -30.06 -10.47 63.79
CA PRO A 651 -31.04 -9.86 64.71
C PRO A 651 -31.60 -10.81 65.78
N ARG A 652 -31.01 -12.00 65.92
CA ARG A 652 -31.18 -12.94 67.04
C ARG A 652 -30.20 -12.71 68.21
N THR A 653 -29.35 -11.70 68.13
CA THR A 653 -28.37 -11.32 69.16
C THR A 653 -28.73 -10.03 69.93
N LEU A 654 -30.00 -9.62 69.83
CA LEU A 654 -30.66 -8.57 70.63
C LEU A 654 -31.85 -9.17 71.40
#